data_AF-A0A7C3MXJ6-F1
#
_entry.id   AF-A0A7C3MXJ6-F1
#
_cell.length_a   1.000
_cell.length_b   1.000
_cell.length_c   1.000
_cell.angle_alpha   90.00
_cell.angle_beta   90.00
_cell.angle_gamma   90.00
#
_symmetry.space_group_name_H-M   'P 1'
#
loop_
_entity.id
_entity.type
_entity.pdbx_description
1 polymer ?
#
loop_
_entity_poly.entity_id
_entity_poly.type
_entity_poly.pdbx_seq_one_letter_code
_entity_poly.pdbx_strand_id
1 'polypeptide(L)'
;MTPTAATVLIVLTACLAILADGNAQASPYNKNANWMKNARYGVFMHFLPGDANGLSLVDSFNVDALARQLQEAGAGYFVITLGQNSGYFISPNAAYNAITGYAAGERCSTRDLPLDLYRALRPRGIRLMLYLPCQTPNQDARAQKAFGLPQGPQDQPIDLEFARRWARVIQEWSDRYGDKISGWWFDGAYEHIHFTEQIAQLYAKAAKHGNPRAIVTFNPGVRVIHYTQAEDYTAGELNEPFGLIPTSRWLNGSQWHALTFVGTMWGRRDTRYTGQQWAQWVAAVTEKGGAVTLDMGPNWNPAEGPIGSLAEAQVAQVNAVKAAVRRSTPKRLRRSQSFLGIHYDFHAGPDCTEIGKNTTPEMVESIIDQVHPDYIQIDCKGHPGLSSYPTKVGNQAPGFVGDPLRIWRQVTAQRGVGLYMHYSGVWDSEAIRKHPEWAAINADGTPNPNATSFFSRYDDELLIPQLRELASDYGVDGAWVDGECWASVPDYGEAALRAFREATGIQDVPRKPGDPHWFEFLQFNREAFRNHLRHYISQVKRTNSRMQICSNWAFTDHMPEAVTAPVDWLSGDYSPQDSVNSARFSARYLAGQGKPWDLMAWSFTTVPGKGGGTRKSAVQLEREAAVVLSLGGGFQAYFTQRRDGSVRLEEVPTMAEVARFCRARQAVCHHARPVPQVALLYSTPAHYRESNGLFPRDLSRMRGTLQALLEGQQSVEVLSEHNLARRMKPYPLIVVPECSYLEPAFVQKLLAYVRGGGSLLVVGPAAASLFQKEIGFTPEGQPDPAAYTLWHQGGQTPTTGLVQRVKLGNGSRAYGWLRGGAGNGEYPAASVTRLGKGAIAATYFEFSQGYISDRSEVGRAFLNGLAKELFPTPIVDVQGSPDVDVSVNRIGSKLAVNLVNTSGPHATEPILDSIPAIGPLHITVRQERPSARVTLQPDGVPLAYEYRDGAVKVTLPSLPIHSVIVVEPG
;
A
#
# COMPACT_ATOMS: atom_id res chain seq x y z
N MET A 1 -21.59 59.02 10.68
CA MET A 1 -20.49 59.70 11.38
C MET A 1 -19.70 58.64 12.12
N THR A 2 -18.41 58.53 11.79
CA THR A 2 -17.41 57.60 12.31
C THR A 2 -17.01 57.91 13.77
N PRO A 3 -16.49 56.92 14.48
CA PRO A 3 -15.19 57.07 15.14
C PRO A 3 -14.28 55.86 14.82
N THR A 4 -13.28 56.03 13.95
CA THR A 4 -11.87 56.42 14.22
C THR A 4 -10.97 55.29 14.74
N ALA A 5 -10.04 54.95 13.86
CA ALA A 5 -8.91 54.04 14.00
C ALA A 5 -7.93 54.51 15.08
N ALA A 6 -7.81 53.75 16.17
CA ALA A 6 -6.67 53.87 17.09
C ALA A 6 -6.34 52.59 17.88
N THR A 7 -7.17 51.53 17.87
CA THR A 7 -6.93 50.31 18.67
C THR A 7 -6.68 49.05 17.84
N VAL A 8 -6.42 49.19 16.53
CA VAL A 8 -6.08 48.07 15.62
C VAL A 8 -4.57 48.01 15.31
N LEU A 9 -3.78 49.01 15.73
CA LEU A 9 -2.38 49.16 15.29
C LEU A 9 -1.31 48.66 16.28
N ILE A 10 -1.67 48.03 17.41
CA ILE A 10 -0.67 47.52 18.38
C ILE A 10 -0.65 45.98 18.46
N VAL A 11 -1.68 45.27 18.00
CA VAL A 11 -1.68 43.80 17.94
C VAL A 11 -1.16 43.27 16.59
N LEU A 12 -1.16 44.10 15.54
CA LEU A 12 -0.65 43.73 14.21
C LEU A 12 0.88 43.84 14.07
N THR A 13 1.57 44.51 14.99
CA THR A 13 3.03 44.70 14.92
C THR A 13 3.82 43.66 15.73
N ALA A 14 3.16 42.88 16.59
CA ALA A 14 3.78 41.75 17.31
C ALA A 14 3.63 40.40 16.58
N CYS A 15 2.70 40.29 15.62
CA CYS A 15 2.53 39.09 14.79
C CYS A 15 3.25 39.14 13.44
N LEU A 16 3.87 40.28 13.09
CA LEU A 16 4.67 40.44 11.87
C LEU A 16 6.19 40.33 12.10
N ALA A 17 6.64 40.13 13.35
CA ALA A 17 8.04 39.89 13.70
C ALA A 17 8.38 38.40 13.98
N ILE A 18 7.43 37.47 13.79
CA ILE A 18 7.68 36.00 13.85
C ILE A 18 7.37 35.34 12.49
N LEU A 19 7.27 36.14 11.41
CA LEU A 19 7.08 35.66 10.04
C LEU A 19 8.11 36.19 9.04
N ALA A 20 9.27 36.63 9.51
CA ALA A 20 10.41 36.99 8.67
C ALA A 20 11.72 36.50 9.31
N ASP A 21 11.88 35.17 9.34
CA ASP A 21 13.12 34.47 9.00
C ASP A 21 12.89 32.96 9.17
N GLY A 22 11.83 32.48 8.54
CA GLY A 22 11.83 31.13 7.97
C GLY A 22 12.68 31.13 6.71
N ASN A 23 13.93 31.62 6.78
CA ASN A 23 14.97 31.06 5.95
C ASN A 23 14.99 29.60 6.37
N ALA A 24 14.27 28.75 5.65
CA ALA A 24 14.64 27.36 5.51
C ALA A 24 16.13 27.44 5.22
N GLN A 25 16.95 27.19 6.23
CA GLN A 25 18.39 27.23 6.10
C GLN A 25 18.65 26.18 5.03
N ALA A 26 18.86 26.64 3.80
CA ALA A 26 19.07 25.76 2.67
C ALA A 26 20.17 24.84 3.14
N SER A 27 19.91 23.52 3.12
CA SER A 27 20.87 22.52 3.54
C SER A 27 22.25 22.96 3.04
N PRO A 28 23.26 23.15 3.90
CA PRO A 28 24.58 23.64 3.48
C PRO A 28 25.26 22.70 2.48
N TYR A 29 24.67 21.53 2.26
CA TYR A 29 25.10 20.48 1.35
C TYR A 29 24.36 20.54 0.01
N ASN A 30 25.11 20.35 -1.08
CA ASN A 30 24.55 20.36 -2.43
C ASN A 30 23.61 19.16 -2.67
N LYS A 31 22.29 19.42 -2.72
CA LYS A 31 21.24 18.42 -3.02
C LYS A 31 21.43 17.71 -4.36
N ASN A 32 22.15 18.31 -5.32
CA ASN A 32 22.41 17.70 -6.63
C ASN A 32 23.24 16.42 -6.50
N ALA A 33 23.96 16.18 -5.40
CA ALA A 33 24.69 14.94 -5.17
C ALA A 33 23.83 13.79 -4.59
N ASN A 34 22.54 14.02 -4.28
CA ASN A 34 21.63 12.99 -3.73
C ASN A 34 21.53 11.74 -4.60
N TRP A 35 21.53 11.92 -5.91
CA TRP A 35 21.46 10.79 -6.82
C TRP A 35 22.69 9.89 -6.73
N MET A 36 23.89 10.43 -6.49
CA MET A 36 25.13 9.65 -6.43
C MET A 36 25.15 8.78 -5.17
N LYS A 37 24.75 9.34 -4.02
CA LYS A 37 24.51 8.55 -2.80
C LYS A 37 23.46 7.45 -3.02
N ASN A 38 22.38 7.76 -3.74
CA ASN A 38 21.31 6.79 -4.00
C ASN A 38 21.74 5.70 -5.00
N ALA A 39 22.61 6.04 -5.95
CA ALA A 39 23.20 5.10 -6.89
C ALA A 39 24.13 4.10 -6.20
N ARG A 40 24.77 4.50 -5.09
CA ARG A 40 25.70 3.72 -4.25
C ARG A 40 27.02 3.37 -4.95
N TYR A 41 26.95 2.83 -6.16
CA TYR A 41 28.14 2.57 -6.96
C TYR A 41 27.91 2.79 -8.47
N GLY A 42 29.01 3.05 -9.16
CA GLY A 42 29.07 3.18 -10.62
C GLY A 42 30.30 2.51 -11.21
N VAL A 43 30.39 2.54 -12.53
CA VAL A 43 31.53 2.00 -13.29
C VAL A 43 32.23 3.14 -14.04
N PHE A 44 33.56 3.10 -14.09
CA PHE A 44 34.38 4.00 -14.88
C PHE A 44 35.06 3.22 -16.01
N MET A 45 35.30 3.88 -17.15
CA MET A 45 36.05 3.29 -18.25
C MET A 45 37.05 4.28 -18.86
N HIS A 46 38.32 3.89 -18.86
CA HIS A 46 39.38 4.52 -19.65
C HIS A 46 39.36 4.06 -21.11
N PHE A 47 38.44 4.62 -21.91
CA PHE A 47 38.42 4.43 -23.37
C PHE A 47 39.14 5.60 -24.05
N LEU A 48 40.47 5.47 -24.15
CA LEU A 48 41.39 6.51 -24.64
C LEU A 48 42.06 6.10 -25.95
N PRO A 49 41.61 6.62 -27.11
CA PRO A 49 42.32 6.43 -28.37
C PRO A 49 43.75 6.98 -28.31
N GLY A 50 44.74 6.16 -28.66
CA GLY A 50 46.15 6.57 -28.68
C GLY A 50 46.60 7.22 -29.98
N ASP A 51 45.96 6.84 -31.09
CA ASP A 51 46.29 7.25 -32.45
C ASP A 51 45.01 7.30 -33.32
N ALA A 52 45.17 7.61 -34.62
CA ALA A 52 44.06 7.66 -35.56
C ALA A 52 43.34 6.31 -35.74
N ASN A 53 44.05 5.18 -35.62
CA ASN A 53 43.44 3.84 -35.69
C ASN A 53 42.55 3.60 -34.47
N GLY A 54 43.04 3.94 -33.28
CA GLY A 54 42.24 3.93 -32.05
C GLY A 54 41.02 4.85 -32.16
N LEU A 55 41.15 6.02 -32.79
CA LEU A 55 40.03 6.94 -32.98
C LEU A 55 38.97 6.31 -33.88
N SER A 56 39.36 5.60 -34.94
CA SER A 56 38.41 4.92 -35.84
C SER A 56 37.58 3.84 -35.13
N LEU A 57 38.09 3.25 -34.04
CA LEU A 57 37.34 2.27 -33.24
C LEU A 57 36.17 2.87 -32.47
N VAL A 58 36.09 4.21 -32.34
CA VAL A 58 34.89 4.88 -31.80
C VAL A 58 33.66 4.53 -32.64
N ASP A 59 33.78 4.41 -33.96
CA ASP A 59 32.67 4.04 -34.85
C ASP A 59 32.16 2.61 -34.62
N SER A 60 33.04 1.73 -34.13
CA SER A 60 32.73 0.33 -33.82
C SER A 60 32.26 0.11 -32.37
N PHE A 61 32.27 1.14 -31.52
CA PHE A 61 31.89 1.01 -30.11
C PHE A 61 30.42 0.56 -29.97
N ASN A 62 30.21 -0.53 -29.24
CA ASN A 62 28.89 -1.13 -29.05
C ASN A 62 28.24 -0.65 -27.73
N VAL A 63 27.51 0.47 -27.82
CA VAL A 63 26.86 1.09 -26.66
C VAL A 63 25.78 0.21 -26.03
N ASP A 64 25.09 -0.61 -26.81
CA ASP A 64 24.04 -1.49 -26.30
C ASP A 64 24.60 -2.69 -25.53
N ALA A 65 25.71 -3.26 -26.00
CA ALA A 65 26.41 -4.33 -25.28
C ALA A 65 26.89 -3.84 -23.91
N LEU A 66 27.54 -2.68 -23.87
CA LEU A 66 27.97 -2.08 -22.61
C LEU A 66 26.78 -1.74 -21.70
N ALA A 67 25.72 -1.13 -22.24
CA ALA A 67 24.54 -0.76 -21.46
C ALA A 67 23.85 -1.98 -20.82
N ARG A 68 23.81 -3.13 -21.52
CA ARG A 68 23.34 -4.41 -20.95
C ARG A 68 24.24 -4.87 -19.81
N GLN A 69 25.57 -4.91 -20.01
CA GLN A 69 26.51 -5.33 -18.96
C GLN A 69 26.38 -4.47 -17.70
N LEU A 70 26.25 -3.14 -17.84
CA LEU A 70 26.09 -2.21 -16.72
C LEU A 70 24.75 -2.40 -15.99
N GLN A 71 23.66 -2.63 -16.73
CA GLN A 71 22.34 -2.92 -16.16
C GLN A 71 22.35 -4.24 -15.38
N GLU A 72 22.97 -5.29 -15.94
CA GLU A 72 23.14 -6.57 -15.29
C GLU A 72 24.00 -6.46 -14.02
N ALA A 73 25.07 -5.66 -14.08
CA ALA A 73 25.92 -5.34 -12.93
C ALA A 73 25.23 -4.42 -11.90
N GLY A 74 24.10 -3.80 -12.25
CA GLY A 74 23.32 -2.92 -11.36
C GLY A 74 23.99 -1.58 -11.05
N ALA A 75 24.90 -1.12 -11.90
CA ALA A 75 25.57 0.17 -11.74
C ALA A 75 24.56 1.32 -11.86
N GLY A 76 24.57 2.26 -10.91
CA GLY A 76 23.65 3.41 -10.95
C GLY A 76 24.12 4.55 -11.86
N TYR A 77 25.40 4.57 -12.21
CA TYR A 77 25.99 5.53 -13.14
C TYR A 77 27.23 4.95 -13.84
N PHE A 78 27.60 5.59 -14.94
CA PHE A 78 28.76 5.27 -15.76
C PHE A 78 29.58 6.54 -16.03
N VAL A 79 30.89 6.44 -15.90
CA VAL A 79 31.84 7.51 -16.20
C VAL A 79 32.70 7.09 -17.39
N ILE A 80 32.80 7.94 -18.42
CA ILE A 80 33.66 7.68 -19.58
C ILE A 80 34.63 8.83 -19.82
N THR A 81 35.85 8.49 -20.21
CA THR A 81 36.86 9.44 -20.67
C THR A 81 36.48 10.06 -22.00
N LEU A 82 36.42 11.39 -22.07
CA LEU A 82 36.30 12.08 -23.36
C LEU A 82 37.58 11.98 -24.19
N GLY A 83 38.72 12.00 -23.52
CA GLY A 83 40.08 11.98 -24.06
C GLY A 83 41.08 12.32 -22.96
N GLN A 84 42.38 12.17 -23.24
CA GLN A 84 43.44 12.48 -22.27
C GLN A 84 44.72 12.92 -23.00
N ASN A 85 45.86 12.31 -22.69
CA ASN A 85 47.18 12.78 -23.04
C ASN A 85 47.49 12.72 -24.55
N SER A 86 46.95 11.75 -25.29
CA SER A 86 47.19 11.54 -26.72
C SER A 86 46.61 12.63 -27.63
N GLY A 87 45.63 13.38 -27.13
CA GLY A 87 44.93 14.42 -27.86
C GLY A 87 43.82 13.94 -28.80
N TYR A 88 43.41 12.68 -28.67
CA TYR A 88 42.24 12.15 -29.36
C TYR A 88 41.00 12.14 -28.44
N PHE A 89 39.87 12.59 -28.97
CA PHE A 89 38.61 12.72 -28.24
C PHE A 89 37.48 11.93 -28.89
N ILE A 90 36.68 11.25 -28.09
CA ILE A 90 35.59 10.36 -28.54
C ILE A 90 34.28 11.10 -28.91
N SER A 91 34.35 12.42 -29.04
CA SER A 91 33.24 13.29 -29.42
C SER A 91 33.74 14.45 -30.27
N PRO A 92 32.90 15.01 -31.17
CA PRO A 92 33.12 16.33 -31.74
C PRO A 92 33.30 17.41 -30.66
N ASN A 93 34.13 18.41 -30.93
CA ASN A 93 34.20 19.65 -30.16
C ASN A 93 34.65 20.82 -31.06
N ALA A 94 33.71 21.69 -31.42
CA ALA A 94 34.01 22.80 -32.34
C ALA A 94 34.96 23.85 -31.74
N ALA A 95 34.90 24.06 -30.41
CA ALA A 95 35.77 25.01 -29.72
C ALA A 95 37.23 24.52 -29.72
N TYR A 96 37.46 23.24 -29.48
CA TYR A 96 38.79 22.63 -29.54
C TYR A 96 39.39 22.75 -30.94
N ASN A 97 38.61 22.43 -31.99
CA ASN A 97 39.04 22.55 -33.38
C ASN A 97 39.39 24.00 -33.74
N ALA A 98 38.58 24.97 -33.31
CA ALA A 98 38.84 26.38 -33.57
C ALA A 98 40.12 26.89 -32.88
N ILE A 99 40.40 26.44 -31.65
CA ILE A 99 41.60 26.86 -30.90
C ILE A 99 42.87 26.21 -31.47
N THR A 100 42.82 24.92 -31.77
CA THR A 100 43.99 24.14 -32.23
C THR A 100 44.23 24.22 -33.74
N GLY A 101 43.20 24.57 -34.50
CA GLY A 101 43.15 24.56 -35.96
C GLY A 101 43.00 23.17 -36.58
N TYR A 102 42.72 22.13 -35.78
CA TYR A 102 42.50 20.78 -36.29
C TYR A 102 41.22 20.70 -37.14
N ALA A 103 41.24 19.87 -38.19
CA ALA A 103 40.03 19.61 -38.96
C ALA A 103 39.05 18.74 -38.15
N ALA A 104 37.75 18.89 -38.41
CA ALA A 104 36.74 18.01 -37.82
C ALA A 104 37.03 16.55 -38.21
N GLY A 105 37.02 15.63 -37.24
CA GLY A 105 37.39 14.22 -37.44
C GLY A 105 38.87 13.91 -37.29
N GLU A 106 39.77 14.91 -37.24
CA GLU A 106 41.22 14.66 -37.17
C GLU A 106 41.68 14.23 -35.76
N ARG A 107 41.21 14.94 -34.74
CA ARG A 107 41.49 14.64 -33.32
C ARG A 107 40.22 14.36 -32.51
N CYS A 108 39.14 15.05 -32.83
CA CYS A 108 37.81 14.80 -32.28
C CYS A 108 37.03 13.90 -33.23
N SER A 109 36.55 12.76 -32.73
CA SER A 109 35.70 11.81 -33.46
C SER A 109 34.52 12.51 -34.12
N THR A 110 34.12 12.04 -35.31
CA THR A 110 32.89 12.49 -35.98
C THR A 110 31.63 11.87 -35.33
N ARG A 111 31.74 10.65 -34.82
CA ARG A 111 30.72 10.03 -33.96
C ARG A 111 30.75 10.63 -32.56
N ASP A 112 29.58 11.04 -32.07
CA ASP A 112 29.37 11.55 -30.71
C ASP A 112 29.05 10.40 -29.76
N LEU A 113 30.10 9.71 -29.29
CA LEU A 113 29.94 8.51 -28.46
C LEU A 113 29.23 8.78 -27.11
N PRO A 114 29.49 9.88 -26.39
CA PRO A 114 28.73 10.20 -25.17
C PRO A 114 27.22 10.35 -25.42
N LEU A 115 26.81 10.94 -26.54
CA LEU A 115 25.40 11.06 -26.88
C LEU A 115 24.74 9.71 -27.14
N ASP A 116 25.44 8.80 -27.85
CA ASP A 116 24.97 7.43 -28.08
C ASP A 116 24.86 6.65 -26.76
N LEU A 117 25.86 6.77 -25.87
CA LEU A 117 25.81 6.17 -24.55
C LEU A 117 24.64 6.68 -23.73
N TYR A 118 24.39 7.99 -23.71
CA TYR A 118 23.22 8.54 -23.01
C TYR A 118 21.91 7.90 -23.50
N ARG A 119 21.73 7.79 -24.82
CA ARG A 119 20.53 7.16 -25.42
C ARG A 119 20.37 5.71 -24.98
N ALA A 120 21.46 4.96 -24.90
CA ALA A 120 21.45 3.58 -24.43
C ALA A 120 21.25 3.44 -22.91
N LEU A 121 21.82 4.33 -22.11
CA LEU A 121 21.83 4.23 -20.64
C LEU A 121 20.55 4.78 -19.99
N ARG A 122 19.97 5.87 -20.53
CA ARG A 122 18.81 6.56 -19.92
C ARG A 122 17.60 5.64 -19.69
N PRO A 123 17.14 4.79 -20.63
CA PRO A 123 15.99 3.91 -20.41
C PRO A 123 16.21 2.88 -19.29
N ARG A 124 17.48 2.59 -19.00
CA ARG A 124 17.92 1.64 -17.97
C ARG A 124 18.11 2.30 -16.61
N GLY A 125 17.89 3.61 -16.51
CA GLY A 125 18.04 4.37 -15.27
C GLY A 125 19.51 4.61 -14.86
N ILE A 126 20.46 4.43 -15.78
CA ILE A 126 21.89 4.61 -15.53
C ILE A 126 22.28 6.03 -15.94
N ARG A 127 22.88 6.79 -15.03
CA ARG A 127 23.33 8.17 -15.32
C ARG A 127 24.71 8.18 -15.98
N LEU A 128 24.95 9.14 -16.86
CA LEU A 128 26.24 9.31 -17.55
C LEU A 128 27.03 10.49 -16.95
N MET A 129 28.32 10.30 -16.75
CA MET A 129 29.28 11.31 -16.35
C MET A 129 30.48 11.33 -17.31
N LEU A 130 31.14 12.48 -17.41
CA LEU A 130 32.28 12.67 -18.28
C LEU A 130 33.56 12.92 -17.51
N TYR A 131 34.65 12.38 -18.04
CA TYR A 131 36.00 12.63 -17.54
C TYR A 131 36.78 13.47 -18.53
N LEU A 132 37.58 14.40 -18.01
CA LEU A 132 38.51 15.21 -18.78
C LEU A 132 39.70 15.69 -17.92
N PRO A 133 40.93 15.82 -18.45
CA PRO A 133 42.01 16.47 -17.71
C PRO A 133 41.77 17.97 -17.46
N CYS A 134 42.42 18.50 -16.42
CA CYS A 134 42.46 19.93 -16.09
C CYS A 134 43.33 20.74 -17.05
N GLN A 135 44.11 20.09 -17.92
CA GLN A 135 44.95 20.74 -18.93
C GLN A 135 44.70 20.13 -20.31
N THR A 136 45.22 20.79 -21.35
CA THR A 136 45.18 20.28 -22.72
C THR A 136 46.10 19.06 -22.85
N PRO A 137 45.90 18.16 -23.84
CA PRO A 137 46.69 16.95 -24.02
C PRO A 137 48.20 17.21 -24.05
N ASN A 138 48.98 16.50 -23.23
CA ASN A 138 50.42 16.71 -23.11
C ASN A 138 51.27 15.91 -24.12
N GLN A 139 50.69 15.01 -24.91
CA GLN A 139 51.37 14.34 -26.03
C GLN A 139 50.98 14.94 -27.40
N ASP A 140 50.28 16.07 -27.38
CA ASP A 140 49.92 16.83 -28.58
C ASP A 140 50.58 18.22 -28.56
N ALA A 141 51.75 18.31 -29.17
CA ALA A 141 52.53 19.54 -29.27
C ALA A 141 51.75 20.69 -29.94
N ARG A 142 50.85 20.40 -30.88
CA ARG A 142 50.04 21.42 -31.55
C ARG A 142 48.98 21.96 -30.60
N ALA A 143 48.33 21.08 -29.83
CA ALA A 143 47.40 21.51 -28.78
C ALA A 143 48.13 22.34 -27.72
N GLN A 144 49.26 21.86 -27.18
CA GLN A 144 50.04 22.61 -26.19
C GLN A 144 50.38 24.02 -26.69
N LYS A 145 50.90 24.13 -27.91
CA LYS A 145 51.20 25.43 -28.54
C LYS A 145 49.97 26.32 -28.69
N ALA A 146 48.83 25.78 -29.14
CA ALA A 146 47.60 26.53 -29.35
C ALA A 146 47.01 27.09 -28.04
N PHE A 147 47.19 26.36 -26.94
CA PHE A 147 46.77 26.78 -25.61
C PHE A 147 47.83 27.61 -24.86
N GLY A 148 48.99 27.88 -25.48
CA GLY A 148 50.04 28.71 -24.89
C GLY A 148 50.93 27.99 -23.87
N LEU A 149 50.95 26.66 -23.89
CA LEU A 149 51.77 25.85 -22.99
C LEU A 149 53.09 25.41 -23.64
N PRO A 150 54.14 25.16 -22.84
CA PRO A 150 55.35 24.48 -23.32
C PRO A 150 55.02 23.10 -23.90
N GLN A 151 55.74 22.72 -24.96
CA GLN A 151 55.54 21.44 -25.64
C GLN A 151 56.35 20.33 -24.96
N GLY A 152 55.77 19.14 -24.81
CA GLY A 152 56.44 17.95 -24.25
C GLY A 152 55.53 17.09 -23.37
N PRO A 153 55.83 15.78 -23.20
CA PRO A 153 54.97 14.79 -22.56
C PRO A 153 55.01 14.85 -21.03
N GLN A 154 54.72 16.03 -20.47
CA GLN A 154 54.66 16.26 -19.03
C GLN A 154 53.56 17.27 -18.71
N ASP A 155 53.12 17.26 -17.47
CA ASP A 155 52.20 18.27 -16.97
C ASP A 155 52.86 19.65 -16.98
N GLN A 156 52.07 20.69 -17.30
CA GLN A 156 52.56 22.06 -17.39
C GLN A 156 51.83 22.95 -16.39
N PRO A 157 52.53 23.93 -15.78
CA PRO A 157 51.86 24.99 -15.03
C PRO A 157 50.84 25.73 -15.91
N ILE A 158 49.62 25.87 -15.42
CA ILE A 158 48.53 26.58 -16.09
C ILE A 158 48.21 27.90 -15.38
N ASP A 159 47.77 28.90 -16.13
CA ASP A 159 47.28 30.16 -15.59
C ASP A 159 45.79 30.38 -15.94
N LEU A 160 45.24 31.52 -15.51
CA LEU A 160 43.85 31.88 -15.81
C LEU A 160 43.59 32.12 -17.30
N GLU A 161 44.59 32.52 -18.10
CA GLU A 161 44.39 32.71 -19.53
C GLU A 161 44.22 31.36 -20.24
N PHE A 162 45.11 30.41 -19.95
CA PHE A 162 44.97 29.02 -20.34
C PHE A 162 43.60 28.49 -19.92
N ALA A 163 43.25 28.66 -18.64
CA ALA A 163 42.02 28.13 -18.08
C ALA A 163 40.78 28.69 -18.78
N ARG A 164 40.75 29.98 -19.15
CA ARG A 164 39.65 30.56 -19.94
C ARG A 164 39.50 29.93 -21.31
N ARG A 165 40.60 29.54 -21.97
CA ARG A 165 40.55 28.85 -23.28
C ARG A 165 40.06 27.41 -23.10
N TRP A 166 40.57 26.68 -22.11
CA TRP A 166 40.12 25.31 -21.82
C TRP A 166 38.66 25.27 -21.37
N ALA A 167 38.22 26.24 -20.58
CA ALA A 167 36.82 26.37 -20.18
C ALA A 167 35.85 26.51 -21.37
N ARG A 168 36.27 27.11 -22.50
CA ARG A 168 35.44 27.14 -23.73
C ARG A 168 35.27 25.75 -24.34
N VAL A 169 36.30 24.90 -24.26
CA VAL A 169 36.22 23.49 -24.71
C VAL A 169 35.26 22.71 -23.82
N ILE A 170 35.39 22.84 -22.50
CA ILE A 170 34.50 22.23 -21.51
C ILE A 170 33.05 22.69 -21.73
N GLN A 171 32.84 23.99 -21.92
CA GLN A 171 31.52 24.56 -22.10
C GLN A 171 30.85 24.07 -23.39
N GLU A 172 31.58 23.88 -24.49
CA GLU A 172 31.00 23.34 -25.72
C GLU A 172 30.36 21.96 -25.49
N TRP A 173 31.05 21.07 -24.77
CA TRP A 173 30.47 19.77 -24.40
C TRP A 173 29.33 19.92 -23.40
N SER A 174 29.45 20.81 -22.42
CA SER A 174 28.36 21.10 -21.47
C SER A 174 27.09 21.53 -22.20
N ASP A 175 27.19 22.45 -23.15
CA ASP A 175 26.08 22.99 -23.94
C ASP A 175 25.48 21.95 -24.88
N ARG A 176 26.35 21.19 -25.56
CA ARG A 176 25.96 20.10 -26.45
C ARG A 176 25.08 19.07 -25.74
N TYR A 177 25.49 18.65 -24.54
CA TYR A 177 24.80 17.58 -23.85
C TYR A 177 23.67 18.07 -22.96
N GLY A 178 23.81 19.23 -22.34
CA GLY A 178 22.85 19.77 -21.40
C GLY A 178 22.56 18.77 -20.28
N ASP A 179 21.27 18.58 -19.98
CA ASP A 179 20.78 17.71 -18.90
C ASP A 179 21.07 16.20 -19.08
N LYS A 180 21.67 15.79 -20.21
CA LYS A 180 22.03 14.40 -20.52
C LYS A 180 23.23 13.91 -19.71
N ILE A 181 24.11 14.82 -19.28
CA ILE A 181 25.27 14.51 -18.44
C ILE A 181 24.97 14.93 -17.00
N SER A 182 25.11 13.97 -16.08
CA SER A 182 24.81 14.15 -14.66
C SER A 182 25.99 14.65 -13.85
N GLY A 183 27.22 14.56 -14.37
CA GLY A 183 28.40 15.08 -13.68
C GLY A 183 29.71 14.93 -14.44
N TRP A 184 30.76 15.49 -13.83
CA TRP A 184 32.09 15.65 -14.40
C TRP A 184 33.17 15.25 -13.40
N TRP A 185 34.21 14.58 -13.87
CA TRP A 185 35.39 14.22 -13.09
C TRP A 185 36.64 14.75 -13.78
N PHE A 186 37.28 15.76 -13.18
CA PHE A 186 38.45 16.39 -13.77
C PHE A 186 39.74 15.83 -13.20
N ASP A 187 40.63 15.34 -14.07
CA ASP A 187 41.92 14.79 -13.66
C ASP A 187 43.06 15.80 -13.66
N GLY A 188 43.98 15.66 -12.73
CA GLY A 188 45.22 16.41 -12.73
C GLY A 188 45.11 17.84 -12.22
N ALA A 189 44.25 18.09 -11.24
CA ALA A 189 44.14 19.37 -10.53
C ALA A 189 45.27 19.54 -9.51
N TYR A 190 46.52 19.35 -9.94
CA TYR A 190 47.69 19.27 -9.08
C TYR A 190 48.25 20.62 -8.66
N GLU A 191 48.95 20.65 -7.52
CA GLU A 191 49.69 21.82 -7.06
C GLU A 191 50.82 22.19 -8.05
N HIS A 192 51.54 21.21 -8.60
CA HIS A 192 52.64 21.45 -9.55
C HIS A 192 52.18 21.98 -10.92
N ILE A 193 50.89 21.89 -11.23
CA ILE A 193 50.31 22.55 -12.41
C ILE A 193 49.73 23.94 -12.08
N HIS A 194 49.90 24.42 -10.85
CA HIS A 194 49.32 25.67 -10.36
C HIS A 194 47.79 25.72 -10.46
N PHE A 195 47.10 24.59 -10.23
CA PHE A 195 45.64 24.57 -10.20
C PHE A 195 45.12 25.34 -8.97
N THR A 196 44.34 26.40 -9.20
CA THR A 196 43.84 27.28 -8.13
C THR A 196 42.32 27.19 -7.97
N GLU A 197 41.80 27.65 -6.84
CA GLU A 197 40.36 27.78 -6.59
C GLU A 197 39.64 28.60 -7.68
N GLN A 198 40.28 29.65 -8.21
CA GLN A 198 39.72 30.46 -9.29
C GLN A 198 39.56 29.67 -10.59
N ILE A 199 40.51 28.77 -10.89
CA ILE A 199 40.43 27.85 -12.04
C ILE A 199 39.33 26.80 -11.79
N ALA A 200 39.25 26.25 -10.58
CA ALA A 200 38.21 25.29 -10.20
C ALA A 200 36.81 25.88 -10.40
N GLN A 201 36.56 27.10 -9.92
CA GLN A 201 35.29 27.80 -10.09
C GLN A 201 34.96 28.08 -11.56
N LEU A 202 35.97 28.45 -12.36
CA LEU A 202 35.80 28.66 -13.80
C LEU A 202 35.41 27.37 -14.53
N TYR A 203 36.05 26.24 -14.22
CA TYR A 203 35.75 24.95 -14.83
C TYR A 203 34.41 24.41 -14.35
N ALA A 204 34.08 24.55 -13.06
CA ALA A 204 32.77 24.18 -12.53
C ALA A 204 31.65 24.95 -13.24
N LYS A 205 31.83 26.26 -13.46
CA LYS A 205 30.89 27.09 -14.21
C LYS A 205 30.74 26.62 -15.65
N ALA A 206 31.84 26.33 -16.35
CA ALA A 206 31.81 25.82 -17.72
C ALA A 206 31.12 24.45 -17.81
N ALA A 207 31.44 23.52 -16.90
CA ALA A 207 30.88 22.18 -16.86
C ALA A 207 29.37 22.16 -16.55
N LYS A 208 28.90 23.12 -15.74
CA LYS A 208 27.49 23.28 -15.34
C LYS A 208 26.69 24.23 -16.25
N HIS A 209 27.28 24.77 -17.32
CA HIS A 209 26.61 25.77 -18.17
C HIS A 209 25.36 25.21 -18.87
N GLY A 210 25.48 24.07 -19.55
CA GLY A 210 24.34 23.40 -20.18
C GLY A 210 23.44 22.63 -19.19
N ASN A 211 23.97 22.28 -18.01
CA ASN A 211 23.20 21.63 -16.93
C ASN A 211 23.60 22.16 -15.55
N PRO A 212 22.85 23.13 -15.00
CA PRO A 212 23.09 23.66 -13.66
C PRO A 212 22.98 22.63 -12.53
N ARG A 213 22.39 21.45 -12.80
CA ARG A 213 22.26 20.34 -11.83
C ARG A 213 23.37 19.31 -11.92
N ALA A 214 24.30 19.42 -12.88
CA ALA A 214 25.45 18.52 -12.96
C ALA A 214 26.33 18.67 -11.71
N ILE A 215 26.95 17.58 -11.27
CA ILE A 215 27.95 17.61 -10.18
C ILE A 215 29.37 17.59 -10.74
N VAL A 216 30.34 18.24 -10.09
CA VAL A 216 31.73 18.33 -10.54
C VAL A 216 32.72 18.02 -9.42
N THR A 217 33.87 17.46 -9.79
CA THR A 217 35.01 17.29 -8.88
C THR A 217 36.33 17.48 -9.61
N PHE A 218 37.40 17.74 -8.85
CA PHE A 218 38.75 18.01 -9.34
C PHE A 218 39.74 17.13 -8.57
N ASN A 219 40.51 16.31 -9.27
CA ASN A 219 41.39 15.32 -8.67
C ASN A 219 42.79 15.88 -8.35
N PRO A 220 43.20 15.97 -7.08
CA PRO A 220 44.55 16.39 -6.67
C PRO A 220 45.52 15.20 -6.49
N GLY A 221 45.17 14.03 -7.05
CA GLY A 221 45.91 12.77 -6.94
C GLY A 221 45.31 11.79 -5.92
N VAL A 222 46.08 10.74 -5.60
CA VAL A 222 45.62 9.54 -4.88
C VAL A 222 45.27 9.77 -3.40
N ARG A 223 44.11 10.38 -3.13
CA ARG A 223 43.55 10.63 -1.80
C ARG A 223 42.07 11.00 -1.85
N VAL A 224 41.36 10.80 -0.73
CA VAL A 224 39.99 11.32 -0.54
C VAL A 224 40.04 12.53 0.38
N ILE A 225 39.88 13.72 -0.21
CA ILE A 225 39.81 14.99 0.51
C ILE A 225 38.73 15.88 -0.11
N HIS A 226 38.27 16.86 0.66
CA HIS A 226 37.60 18.03 0.10
C HIS A 226 38.68 18.98 -0.43
N TYR A 227 38.77 19.15 -1.75
CA TYR A 227 39.92 19.84 -2.36
C TYR A 227 39.64 21.31 -2.69
N THR A 228 38.48 21.62 -3.27
CA THR A 228 38.10 22.99 -3.69
C THR A 228 36.69 23.34 -3.23
N GLN A 229 36.37 24.62 -3.09
CA GLN A 229 34.98 25.04 -2.81
C GLN A 229 34.04 24.84 -4.01
N ALA A 230 34.61 24.65 -5.20
CA ALA A 230 33.86 24.47 -6.44
C ALA A 230 33.35 23.04 -6.68
N GLU A 231 33.83 22.04 -5.92
CA GLU A 231 33.45 20.64 -6.09
C GLU A 231 32.18 20.27 -5.31
N ASP A 232 31.42 19.30 -5.83
CA ASP A 232 30.18 18.82 -5.21
C ASP A 232 30.37 17.45 -4.53
N TYR A 233 31.44 16.75 -4.88
CA TYR A 233 31.80 15.43 -4.38
C TYR A 233 33.32 15.26 -4.43
N THR A 234 33.87 14.36 -3.61
CA THR A 234 35.32 14.13 -3.57
C THR A 234 35.78 13.32 -4.78
N ALA A 235 36.87 13.71 -5.44
CA ALA A 235 37.41 12.96 -6.59
C ALA A 235 37.77 11.52 -6.20
N GLY A 236 38.48 11.42 -5.08
CA GLY A 236 38.64 10.21 -4.29
C GLY A 236 39.40 9.09 -4.98
N GLU A 237 40.42 9.43 -5.77
CA GLU A 237 41.28 8.43 -6.40
C GLU A 237 42.01 7.58 -5.35
N LEU A 238 41.89 6.26 -5.43
CA LEU A 238 42.52 5.33 -4.51
C LEU A 238 43.18 4.17 -5.24
N ASN A 239 44.46 3.94 -4.93
CA ASN A 239 45.15 2.71 -5.32
C ASN A 239 44.78 1.57 -4.35
N GLU A 240 44.83 1.80 -3.04
CA GLU A 240 44.53 0.79 -2.02
C GLU A 240 43.29 1.18 -1.19
N PRO A 241 42.08 0.73 -1.57
CA PRO A 241 40.84 1.31 -1.05
C PRO A 241 40.37 0.74 0.30
N PHE A 242 40.71 -0.51 0.62
CA PHE A 242 40.02 -1.27 1.67
C PHE A 242 40.19 -0.75 3.10
N GLY A 243 41.22 0.07 3.36
CA GLY A 243 41.43 0.70 4.66
C GLY A 243 40.57 1.95 4.90
N LEU A 244 39.85 2.45 3.88
CA LEU A 244 39.16 3.74 3.95
C LEU A 244 37.64 3.56 3.86
N ILE A 245 36.94 3.88 4.94
CA ILE A 245 35.48 3.87 5.03
C ILE A 245 35.03 5.24 5.58
N PRO A 246 34.06 5.92 4.94
CA PRO A 246 33.55 7.19 5.45
C PRO A 246 32.91 7.04 6.83
N THR A 247 33.10 8.03 7.69
CA THR A 247 32.32 8.14 8.94
C THR A 247 30.91 8.66 8.69
N SER A 248 30.72 9.45 7.63
CA SER A 248 29.44 9.98 7.19
C SER A 248 29.41 10.20 5.67
N ARG A 249 28.22 10.45 5.13
CA ARG A 249 27.98 10.83 3.73
C ARG A 249 28.80 12.05 3.30
N TRP A 250 29.03 13.01 4.20
CA TRP A 250 29.58 14.31 3.88
C TRP A 250 31.03 14.42 4.36
N LEU A 251 31.90 14.93 3.49
CA LEU A 251 33.25 15.37 3.84
C LEU A 251 33.35 16.87 3.52
N ASN A 252 33.25 17.71 4.55
CA ASN A 252 33.32 19.17 4.46
C ASN A 252 32.41 19.77 3.36
N GLY A 253 31.18 19.28 3.23
CA GLY A 253 30.22 19.79 2.22
C GLY A 253 30.13 18.94 0.97
N SER A 254 31.20 18.22 0.61
CA SER A 254 31.25 17.34 -0.56
C SER A 254 30.64 15.96 -0.26
N GLN A 255 29.89 15.42 -1.20
CA GLN A 255 29.48 14.01 -1.16
C GLN A 255 30.74 13.13 -1.14
N TRP A 256 30.87 12.27 -0.13
CA TRP A 256 31.98 11.31 -0.06
C TRP A 256 31.87 10.33 -1.22
N HIS A 257 32.93 10.27 -2.01
CA HIS A 257 33.06 9.42 -3.17
C HIS A 257 34.51 8.93 -3.32
N ALA A 258 34.66 7.67 -3.73
CA ALA A 258 35.95 7.09 -4.08
C ALA A 258 35.92 6.46 -5.48
N LEU A 259 36.99 6.66 -6.25
CA LEU A 259 37.26 6.03 -7.54
C LEU A 259 38.50 5.12 -7.42
N THR A 260 38.38 3.88 -7.87
CA THR A 260 39.50 2.92 -7.86
C THR A 260 39.36 1.93 -9.01
N PHE A 261 40.44 1.25 -9.38
CA PHE A 261 40.48 0.30 -10.51
C PHE A 261 40.34 -1.15 -10.08
N VAL A 262 39.61 -1.92 -10.87
CA VAL A 262 39.37 -3.36 -10.68
C VAL A 262 40.53 -4.20 -11.22
N GLY A 263 41.15 -3.75 -12.31
CA GLY A 263 42.32 -4.40 -12.92
C GLY A 263 43.60 -4.25 -12.11
N THR A 264 44.73 -4.68 -12.65
CA THR A 264 46.05 -4.48 -12.01
C THR A 264 46.53 -3.03 -12.08
N MET A 265 45.99 -2.25 -13.00
CA MET A 265 46.15 -0.80 -13.12
C MET A 265 44.94 -0.21 -13.85
N TRP A 266 44.82 1.12 -13.87
CA TRP A 266 43.78 1.85 -14.58
C TRP A 266 43.59 1.38 -16.04
N GLY A 267 42.35 1.13 -16.44
CA GLY A 267 41.95 0.72 -17.79
C GLY A 267 42.29 -0.72 -18.17
N ARG A 268 42.89 -1.54 -17.30
CA ARG A 268 43.16 -2.96 -17.59
C ARG A 268 41.93 -3.84 -17.39
N ARG A 269 41.89 -4.93 -18.16
CA ARG A 269 40.78 -5.90 -18.24
C ARG A 269 40.90 -7.08 -17.26
N ASP A 270 42.05 -7.23 -16.63
CA ASP A 270 42.31 -8.26 -15.62
C ASP A 270 41.67 -7.89 -14.27
N THR A 271 41.98 -8.63 -13.21
CA THR A 271 41.44 -8.39 -11.87
C THR A 271 42.54 -8.49 -10.83
N ARG A 272 42.62 -7.52 -9.89
CA ARG A 272 43.64 -7.54 -8.82
C ARG A 272 43.17 -8.06 -7.46
N TYR A 273 41.86 -7.99 -7.18
CA TYR A 273 41.26 -8.44 -5.92
C TYR A 273 40.08 -9.37 -6.18
N THR A 274 39.59 -10.05 -5.13
CA THR A 274 38.41 -10.91 -5.25
C THR A 274 37.11 -10.09 -5.23
N GLY A 275 36.05 -10.63 -5.86
CA GLY A 275 34.72 -10.02 -5.80
C GLY A 275 34.19 -9.87 -4.36
N GLN A 276 34.58 -10.75 -3.45
CA GLN A 276 34.18 -10.67 -2.04
C GLN A 276 34.80 -9.45 -1.33
N GLN A 277 36.08 -9.16 -1.57
CA GLN A 277 36.75 -7.99 -0.98
C GLN A 277 36.10 -6.70 -1.47
N TRP A 278 35.85 -6.59 -2.79
CA TRP A 278 35.10 -5.46 -3.35
C TRP A 278 33.71 -5.32 -2.73
N ALA A 279 32.98 -6.43 -2.64
CA ALA A 279 31.62 -6.44 -2.12
C ALA A 279 31.54 -5.99 -0.65
N GLN A 280 32.47 -6.45 0.20
CA GLN A 280 32.53 -6.06 1.61
C GLN A 280 32.82 -4.56 1.76
N TRP A 281 33.82 -4.05 1.04
CA TRP A 281 34.21 -2.65 1.15
C TRP A 281 33.13 -1.70 0.61
N VAL A 282 32.60 -1.97 -0.59
CA VAL A 282 31.54 -1.13 -1.18
C VAL A 282 30.28 -1.14 -0.31
N ALA A 283 29.90 -2.29 0.26
CA ALA A 283 28.76 -2.35 1.19
C ALA A 283 29.00 -1.46 2.43
N ALA A 284 30.19 -1.53 3.03
CA ALA A 284 30.54 -0.73 4.20
C ALA A 284 30.55 0.78 3.91
N VAL A 285 31.10 1.19 2.77
CA VAL A 285 31.11 2.59 2.32
C VAL A 285 29.68 3.11 2.10
N THR A 286 28.86 2.32 1.40
CA THR A 286 27.51 2.75 1.01
C THR A 286 26.52 2.74 2.17
N GLU A 287 26.74 1.91 3.19
CA GLU A 287 26.00 1.95 4.47
C GLU A 287 26.20 3.28 5.21
N LYS A 288 27.36 3.92 5.06
CA LYS A 288 27.68 5.23 5.61
C LYS A 288 27.29 6.39 4.68
N GLY A 289 26.63 6.09 3.56
CA GLY A 289 26.15 7.08 2.59
C GLY A 289 27.19 7.57 1.59
N GLY A 290 28.37 6.95 1.53
CA GLY A 290 29.36 7.20 0.47
C GLY A 290 28.98 6.56 -0.86
N ALA A 291 29.67 6.94 -1.92
CA ALA A 291 29.56 6.33 -3.25
C ALA A 291 30.91 5.79 -3.75
N VAL A 292 30.90 4.73 -4.56
CA VAL A 292 32.12 4.13 -5.12
C VAL A 292 32.02 4.00 -6.63
N THR A 293 33.06 4.40 -7.35
CA THR A 293 33.22 4.14 -8.78
C THR A 293 34.34 3.14 -9.01
N LEU A 294 34.05 2.10 -9.81
CA LEU A 294 34.99 1.04 -10.15
C LEU A 294 35.43 1.15 -11.61
N ASP A 295 36.70 1.48 -11.84
CA ASP A 295 37.28 1.50 -13.18
C ASP A 295 37.51 0.09 -13.72
N MET A 296 37.08 -0.11 -14.96
CA MET A 296 37.07 -1.39 -15.66
C MET A 296 37.54 -1.19 -17.10
N GLY A 297 38.31 -2.16 -17.62
CA GLY A 297 39.00 -2.03 -18.88
C GLY A 297 38.09 -2.21 -20.10
N PRO A 298 38.13 -1.31 -21.10
CA PRO A 298 37.38 -1.49 -22.35
C PRO A 298 37.98 -2.60 -23.21
N ASN A 299 37.15 -3.19 -24.06
CA ASN A 299 37.62 -4.06 -25.14
C ASN A 299 38.01 -3.23 -26.37
N TRP A 300 39.25 -3.40 -26.85
CA TRP A 300 39.75 -2.79 -28.08
C TRP A 300 39.89 -3.78 -29.23
N ASN A 301 39.77 -5.08 -28.97
CA ASN A 301 39.96 -6.14 -29.95
C ASN A 301 38.60 -6.72 -30.38
N PRO A 302 38.15 -6.51 -31.63
CA PRO A 302 36.85 -7.01 -32.08
C PRO A 302 36.78 -8.55 -32.11
N ALA A 303 37.93 -9.25 -32.11
CA ALA A 303 37.98 -10.70 -32.01
C ALA A 303 37.70 -11.23 -30.58
N GLU A 304 37.91 -10.41 -29.55
CA GLU A 304 37.67 -10.75 -28.14
C GLU A 304 36.26 -10.35 -27.65
N GLY A 305 35.48 -9.69 -28.51
CA GLY A 305 34.11 -9.26 -28.23
C GLY A 305 33.77 -7.89 -28.81
N PRO A 306 32.60 -7.32 -28.49
CA PRO A 306 32.22 -5.99 -28.95
C PRO A 306 33.20 -4.92 -28.45
N ILE A 307 33.57 -3.96 -29.30
CA ILE A 307 34.39 -2.81 -28.89
C ILE A 307 33.66 -2.02 -27.80
N GLY A 308 34.39 -1.67 -26.74
CA GLY A 308 33.83 -0.97 -25.58
C GLY A 308 33.13 -1.86 -24.55
N SER A 309 33.11 -3.19 -24.74
CA SER A 309 32.59 -4.11 -23.73
C SER A 309 33.56 -4.34 -22.56
N LEU A 310 33.00 -4.65 -21.39
CA LEU A 310 33.73 -4.97 -20.16
C LEU A 310 34.15 -6.44 -20.14
N ALA A 311 35.27 -6.73 -19.46
CA ALA A 311 35.73 -8.11 -19.27
C ALA A 311 34.79 -8.89 -18.34
N GLU A 312 34.47 -10.14 -18.69
CA GLU A 312 33.54 -10.99 -17.93
C GLU A 312 33.97 -11.16 -16.46
N ALA A 313 35.27 -11.34 -16.23
CA ALA A 313 35.83 -11.46 -14.88
C ALA A 313 35.56 -10.22 -14.02
N GLN A 314 35.69 -9.02 -14.58
CA GLN A 314 35.40 -7.77 -13.86
C GLN A 314 33.90 -7.61 -13.62
N VAL A 315 33.04 -7.96 -14.61
CA VAL A 315 31.58 -7.96 -14.44
C VAL A 315 31.15 -8.89 -13.30
N ALA A 316 31.78 -10.06 -13.17
CA ALA A 316 31.53 -10.98 -12.06
C ALA A 316 31.83 -10.35 -10.68
N GLN A 317 32.85 -9.49 -10.58
CA GLN A 317 33.18 -8.78 -9.34
C GLN A 317 32.14 -7.72 -8.99
N VAL A 318 31.69 -6.93 -9.97
CA VAL A 318 30.62 -5.96 -9.74
C VAL A 318 29.28 -6.65 -9.43
N ASN A 319 29.04 -7.84 -9.97
CA ASN A 319 27.90 -8.67 -9.57
C ASN A 319 27.96 -9.10 -8.09
N ALA A 320 29.15 -9.38 -7.55
CA ALA A 320 29.33 -9.64 -6.12
C ALA A 320 29.03 -8.38 -5.28
N VAL A 321 29.49 -7.20 -5.74
CA VAL A 321 29.16 -5.90 -5.13
C VAL A 321 27.65 -5.67 -5.09
N LYS A 322 26.97 -5.85 -6.22
CA LYS A 322 25.51 -5.77 -6.34
C LYS A 322 24.80 -6.65 -5.31
N ALA A 323 25.25 -7.89 -5.14
CA ALA A 323 24.66 -8.83 -4.20
C ALA A 323 24.81 -8.36 -2.74
N ALA A 324 25.99 -7.87 -2.35
CA ALA A 324 26.22 -7.37 -0.98
C ALA A 324 25.44 -6.08 -0.69
N VAL A 325 25.45 -5.12 -1.62
CA VAL A 325 24.72 -3.86 -1.50
C VAL A 325 23.19 -4.07 -1.50
N ARG A 326 22.67 -5.13 -2.12
CA ARG A 326 21.26 -5.52 -1.98
C ARG A 326 20.92 -6.05 -0.58
N ARG A 327 21.81 -6.81 0.06
CA ARG A 327 21.60 -7.36 1.42
C ARG A 327 21.50 -6.28 2.50
N SER A 328 22.09 -5.10 2.29
CA SER A 328 21.99 -3.96 3.22
C SER A 328 20.71 -3.13 3.08
N THR A 329 19.81 -3.44 2.13
CA THR A 329 18.53 -2.72 2.02
C THR A 329 17.57 -3.18 3.12
N PRO A 330 16.87 -2.27 3.82
CA PRO A 330 15.94 -2.65 4.88
C PRO A 330 14.87 -3.64 4.39
N LYS A 331 14.55 -4.62 5.23
CA LYS A 331 13.56 -5.66 4.90
C LYS A 331 12.16 -5.04 4.85
N ARG A 332 11.46 -5.24 3.73
CA ARG A 332 10.04 -4.90 3.59
C ARG A 332 9.15 -5.95 4.26
N LEU A 333 8.17 -5.51 5.03
CA LEU A 333 7.22 -6.39 5.70
C LEU A 333 6.28 -7.06 4.68
N ARG A 334 5.96 -8.33 4.92
CA ARG A 334 4.86 -9.00 4.22
C ARG A 334 3.52 -8.55 4.79
N ARG A 335 2.43 -8.65 4.02
CA ARG A 335 1.06 -8.35 4.49
C ARG A 335 0.69 -9.01 5.82
N SER A 336 1.16 -10.24 6.06
CA SER A 336 0.92 -10.95 7.32
C SER A 336 1.61 -10.36 8.55
N GLN A 337 2.50 -9.38 8.35
CA GLN A 337 3.25 -8.67 9.40
C GLN A 337 2.89 -7.18 9.42
N SER A 338 2.21 -6.67 8.39
CA SER A 338 1.85 -5.27 8.25
C SER A 338 0.63 -4.96 9.11
N PHE A 339 0.70 -3.84 9.83
CA PHE A 339 -0.36 -3.34 10.70
C PHE A 339 -1.00 -2.06 10.14
N LEU A 340 -0.19 -1.18 9.55
CA LEU A 340 -0.63 0.12 9.07
C LEU A 340 -0.20 0.37 7.63
N GLY A 341 -1.12 0.84 6.79
CA GLY A 341 -0.82 1.32 5.45
C GLY A 341 -1.54 2.58 5.06
N ILE A 342 -1.25 3.03 3.84
CA ILE A 342 -1.89 4.16 3.20
C ILE A 342 -2.18 3.79 1.76
N HIS A 343 -3.36 4.18 1.29
CA HIS A 343 -3.84 3.93 -0.06
C HIS A 343 -3.99 5.26 -0.79
N TYR A 344 -3.39 5.35 -1.98
CA TYR A 344 -3.60 6.45 -2.90
C TYR A 344 -4.31 5.96 -4.14
N ASP A 345 -5.47 6.56 -4.38
CA ASP A 345 -6.28 6.25 -5.54
C ASP A 345 -6.26 7.41 -6.55
N PHE A 346 -6.15 7.08 -7.83
CA PHE A 346 -5.95 8.05 -8.91
C PHE A 346 -6.96 7.88 -10.04
N HIS A 347 -7.27 6.64 -10.46
CA HIS A 347 -8.13 6.34 -11.59
C HIS A 347 -7.78 7.19 -12.82
N ALA A 348 -6.68 6.80 -13.49
CA ALA A 348 -6.23 7.49 -14.69
C ALA A 348 -7.36 7.57 -15.74
N GLY A 349 -7.50 8.74 -16.36
CA GLY A 349 -8.53 9.00 -17.36
C GLY A 349 -7.95 9.55 -18.66
N PRO A 350 -8.78 9.72 -19.70
CA PRO A 350 -8.37 10.36 -20.96
C PRO A 350 -7.86 11.80 -20.80
N ASP A 351 -8.16 12.45 -19.68
CA ASP A 351 -7.71 13.79 -19.30
C ASP A 351 -6.30 13.81 -18.67
N CYS A 352 -5.70 12.65 -18.38
CA CYS A 352 -4.37 12.57 -17.78
C CYS A 352 -3.25 12.67 -18.83
N THR A 353 -2.72 13.88 -19.02
CA THR A 353 -1.68 14.17 -20.03
C THR A 353 -0.28 14.44 -19.45
N GLU A 354 -0.15 14.58 -18.13
CA GLU A 354 1.12 14.97 -17.48
C GLU A 354 1.50 14.07 -16.29
N ILE A 355 1.18 12.77 -16.33
CA ILE A 355 1.45 11.86 -15.20
C ILE A 355 2.96 11.86 -14.85
N GLY A 356 3.25 11.91 -13.55
CA GLY A 356 4.60 11.91 -13.01
C GLY A 356 5.26 13.28 -12.93
N LYS A 357 4.61 14.35 -13.41
CA LYS A 357 5.15 15.73 -13.42
C LYS A 357 5.64 16.20 -12.05
N ASN A 358 4.84 15.98 -11.00
CA ASN A 358 5.18 16.39 -9.63
C ASN A 358 5.38 15.22 -8.65
N THR A 359 5.54 13.99 -9.15
CA THR A 359 5.93 12.86 -8.29
C THR A 359 7.44 12.90 -8.10
N THR A 360 7.92 13.20 -6.89
CA THR A 360 9.35 13.31 -6.59
C THR A 360 9.76 12.36 -5.46
N PRO A 361 11.05 11.98 -5.35
CA PRO A 361 11.53 11.23 -4.20
C PRO A 361 11.21 11.90 -2.87
N GLU A 362 11.39 13.23 -2.78
CA GLU A 362 11.15 14.02 -1.58
C GLU A 362 9.67 13.98 -1.14
N MET A 363 8.74 13.91 -2.08
CA MET A 363 7.32 13.73 -1.79
C MET A 363 7.07 12.37 -1.11
N VAL A 364 7.64 11.30 -1.65
CA VAL A 364 7.48 9.93 -1.11
C VAL A 364 8.18 9.80 0.24
N GLU A 365 9.39 10.37 0.39
CA GLU A 365 10.12 10.43 1.65
C GLU A 365 9.31 11.16 2.72
N SER A 366 8.73 12.31 2.40
CA SER A 366 7.88 13.08 3.32
C SER A 366 6.67 12.28 3.83
N ILE A 367 6.03 11.49 2.97
CA ILE A 367 4.93 10.61 3.37
C ILE A 367 5.41 9.53 4.34
N ILE A 368 6.51 8.85 4.00
CA ILE A 368 7.07 7.78 4.84
C ILE A 368 7.52 8.32 6.19
N ASP A 369 8.11 9.52 6.22
CA ASP A 369 8.66 10.14 7.43
C ASP A 369 7.59 10.64 8.38
N GLN A 370 6.43 11.06 7.85
CA GLN A 370 5.32 11.52 8.67
C GLN A 370 4.41 10.37 9.14
N VAL A 371 4.11 9.42 8.25
CA VAL A 371 3.10 8.37 8.49
C VAL A 371 3.71 7.08 9.05
N HIS A 372 4.99 6.81 8.78
CA HIS A 372 5.66 5.55 9.10
C HIS A 372 4.84 4.30 8.69
N PRO A 373 4.38 4.17 7.43
CA PRO A 373 3.56 3.05 7.00
C PRO A 373 4.40 1.76 6.87
N ASP A 374 3.79 0.60 7.13
CA ASP A 374 4.41 -0.69 6.81
C ASP A 374 4.40 -0.95 5.29
N TYR A 375 3.41 -0.37 4.61
CA TYR A 375 3.20 -0.47 3.17
C TYR A 375 2.47 0.75 2.62
N ILE A 376 2.75 1.07 1.36
CA ILE A 376 2.02 2.06 0.57
C ILE A 376 1.35 1.31 -0.58
N GLN A 377 0.07 1.58 -0.78
CA GLN A 377 -0.69 1.15 -1.94
C GLN A 377 -0.93 2.36 -2.85
N ILE A 378 -0.60 2.26 -4.13
CA ILE A 378 -0.87 3.30 -5.13
C ILE A 378 -1.63 2.73 -6.31
N ASP A 379 -2.51 3.53 -6.90
CA ASP A 379 -3.15 3.23 -8.18
C ASP A 379 -2.12 2.93 -9.25
N CYS A 380 -2.37 1.86 -10.00
CA CYS A 380 -1.66 1.54 -11.23
C CYS A 380 -2.59 1.36 -12.43
N LYS A 381 -3.84 0.90 -12.22
CA LYS A 381 -4.90 0.77 -13.23
C LYS A 381 -6.26 0.80 -12.52
N GLY A 382 -7.00 1.91 -12.61
CA GLY A 382 -8.36 2.01 -12.08
C GLY A 382 -9.43 1.42 -13.02
N HIS A 383 -10.70 1.50 -12.64
CA HIS A 383 -11.84 0.96 -13.40
C HIS A 383 -11.98 1.44 -14.85
N PRO A 384 -11.62 2.69 -15.22
CA PRO A 384 -11.57 3.10 -16.61
C PRO A 384 -10.66 2.23 -17.48
N GLY A 385 -9.74 1.46 -16.89
CA GLY A 385 -8.84 0.54 -17.61
C GLY A 385 -7.54 1.18 -18.09
N LEU A 386 -7.31 2.46 -17.79
CA LEU A 386 -6.07 3.17 -18.11
C LEU A 386 -5.07 3.09 -16.96
N SER A 387 -3.81 2.79 -17.31
CA SER A 387 -2.72 2.60 -16.37
C SER A 387 -1.99 3.91 -16.09
N SER A 388 -1.67 4.18 -14.82
CA SER A 388 -0.98 5.38 -14.33
C SER A 388 0.56 5.24 -14.28
N TYR A 389 1.08 4.27 -15.03
CA TYR A 389 2.50 4.06 -15.31
C TYR A 389 2.69 3.65 -16.78
N PRO A 390 3.89 3.84 -17.37
CA PRO A 390 4.14 3.57 -18.78
C PRO A 390 4.31 2.06 -19.06
N THR A 391 3.22 1.31 -18.92
CA THR A 391 3.13 -0.14 -19.15
C THR A 391 3.45 -0.50 -20.61
N LYS A 392 4.08 -1.67 -20.81
CA LYS A 392 4.32 -2.27 -22.13
C LYS A 392 3.26 -3.30 -22.52
N VAL A 393 2.44 -3.74 -21.57
CA VAL A 393 1.44 -4.80 -21.74
C VAL A 393 0.04 -4.21 -21.93
N GLY A 394 -0.34 -3.28 -21.06
CA GLY A 394 -1.72 -2.78 -20.98
C GLY A 394 -1.93 -1.41 -21.62
N ASN A 395 -3.04 -0.78 -21.25
CA ASN A 395 -3.45 0.51 -21.77
C ASN A 395 -2.88 1.63 -20.89
N GLN A 396 -1.77 2.25 -21.25
CA GLN A 396 -1.27 3.42 -20.52
C GLN A 396 -2.16 4.66 -20.76
N ALA A 397 -2.24 5.54 -19.77
CA ALA A 397 -2.89 6.84 -19.91
C ALA A 397 -2.22 7.73 -20.98
N PRO A 398 -2.91 8.78 -21.50
CA PRO A 398 -2.45 9.52 -22.68
C PRO A 398 -1.09 10.22 -22.58
N GLY A 399 -0.64 10.65 -21.39
CA GLY A 399 0.62 11.38 -21.28
C GLY A 399 1.37 11.22 -19.97
N PHE A 400 2.69 11.07 -20.11
CA PHE A 400 3.66 10.92 -19.03
C PHE A 400 4.78 11.96 -19.19
N VAL A 401 5.06 12.70 -18.12
CA VAL A 401 6.27 13.52 -18.00
C VAL A 401 7.42 12.70 -17.38
N GLY A 402 7.08 11.70 -16.58
CA GLY A 402 8.02 10.76 -15.97
C GLY A 402 7.37 9.44 -15.61
N ASP A 403 8.15 8.52 -15.04
CA ASP A 403 7.66 7.23 -14.52
C ASP A 403 7.48 7.34 -13.00
N PRO A 404 6.27 7.65 -12.49
CA PRO A 404 6.04 7.82 -11.06
C PRO A 404 6.26 6.51 -10.30
N LEU A 405 5.93 5.35 -10.87
CA LEU A 405 6.03 4.07 -10.20
C LEU A 405 7.48 3.70 -9.88
N ARG A 406 8.44 4.05 -10.76
CA ARG A 406 9.88 3.90 -10.45
C ARG A 406 10.31 4.73 -9.25
N ILE A 407 9.79 5.95 -9.11
CA ILE A 407 10.10 6.84 -7.98
C ILE A 407 9.56 6.26 -6.68
N TRP A 408 8.27 5.87 -6.67
CA TRP A 408 7.65 5.19 -5.53
C TRP A 408 8.43 3.95 -5.12
N ARG A 409 8.77 3.08 -6.09
CA ARG A 409 9.52 1.86 -5.80
C ARG A 409 10.90 2.14 -5.24
N GLN A 410 11.64 3.06 -5.85
CA GLN A 410 13.00 3.39 -5.41
C GLN A 410 13.00 3.81 -3.94
N VAL A 411 12.16 4.78 -3.58
CA VAL A 411 12.13 5.32 -2.22
C VAL A 411 11.60 4.27 -1.23
N THR A 412 10.48 3.62 -1.52
CA THR A 412 9.91 2.60 -0.61
C THR A 412 10.89 1.45 -0.36
N ALA A 413 11.64 1.01 -1.38
CA ALA A 413 12.65 -0.03 -1.21
C ALA A 413 13.80 0.43 -0.30
N GLN A 414 14.30 1.66 -0.49
CA GLN A 414 15.36 2.24 0.35
C GLN A 414 14.93 2.42 1.81
N ARG A 415 13.63 2.64 2.06
CA ARG A 415 13.06 2.85 3.39
C ARG A 415 12.47 1.59 4.03
N GLY A 416 12.51 0.43 3.37
CA GLY A 416 11.95 -0.81 3.91
C GLY A 416 10.41 -0.85 3.94
N VAL A 417 9.74 -0.06 3.13
CA VAL A 417 8.27 0.01 3.03
C VAL A 417 7.79 -0.85 1.87
N GLY A 418 6.76 -1.69 2.12
CA GLY A 418 6.13 -2.48 1.06
C GLY A 418 5.44 -1.59 0.02
N LEU A 419 5.50 -1.94 -1.26
CA LEU A 419 4.78 -1.22 -2.32
C LEU A 419 3.77 -2.15 -3.00
N TYR A 420 2.50 -1.78 -2.96
CA TYR A 420 1.38 -2.55 -3.48
C TYR A 420 0.61 -1.73 -4.52
N MET A 421 0.07 -2.41 -5.52
CA MET A 421 -0.67 -1.77 -6.60
C MET A 421 -2.17 -1.89 -6.36
N HIS A 422 -2.91 -0.78 -6.40
CA HIS A 422 -4.34 -0.82 -6.70
C HIS A 422 -4.51 -1.07 -8.20
N TYR A 423 -5.21 -2.15 -8.54
CA TYR A 423 -5.35 -2.65 -9.90
C TYR A 423 -6.78 -3.12 -10.12
N SER A 424 -7.44 -2.68 -11.19
CA SER A 424 -8.79 -3.13 -11.53
C SER A 424 -8.76 -4.46 -12.28
N GLY A 425 -9.36 -5.49 -11.69
CA GLY A 425 -9.46 -6.86 -12.19
C GLY A 425 -10.60 -7.04 -13.18
N VAL A 426 -11.76 -7.52 -12.70
CA VAL A 426 -12.91 -7.88 -13.56
C VAL A 426 -13.53 -6.66 -14.24
N TRP A 427 -13.62 -5.52 -13.55
CA TRP A 427 -13.99 -4.25 -14.16
C TRP A 427 -12.81 -3.69 -14.98
N ASP A 428 -12.91 -3.66 -16.30
CA ASP A 428 -11.94 -2.99 -17.18
C ASP A 428 -12.61 -2.45 -18.45
N SER A 429 -13.07 -1.19 -18.39
CA SER A 429 -13.82 -0.58 -19.48
C SER A 429 -12.98 -0.38 -20.75
N GLU A 430 -11.70 -0.04 -20.63
CA GLU A 430 -10.82 0.17 -21.79
C GLU A 430 -10.42 -1.14 -22.46
N ALA A 431 -10.18 -2.20 -21.69
CA ALA A 431 -9.93 -3.53 -22.26
C ALA A 431 -11.14 -3.99 -23.08
N ILE A 432 -12.36 -3.86 -22.54
CA ILE A 432 -13.59 -4.22 -23.26
C ILE A 432 -13.80 -3.35 -24.49
N ARG A 433 -13.52 -2.05 -24.41
CA ARG A 433 -13.65 -1.14 -25.56
C ARG A 433 -12.73 -1.56 -26.72
N LYS A 434 -11.52 -2.06 -26.43
CA LYS A 434 -10.57 -2.54 -27.43
C LYS A 434 -10.80 -3.99 -27.87
N HIS A 435 -11.32 -4.81 -26.96
CA HIS A 435 -11.61 -6.22 -27.13
C HIS A 435 -13.04 -6.54 -26.67
N PRO A 436 -14.07 -6.16 -27.47
CA PRO A 436 -15.46 -6.40 -27.09
C PRO A 436 -15.78 -7.89 -26.85
N GLU A 437 -15.01 -8.79 -27.46
CA GLU A 437 -15.08 -10.24 -27.25
C GLU A 437 -14.65 -10.69 -25.84
N TRP A 438 -14.04 -9.82 -25.04
CA TRP A 438 -13.70 -10.09 -23.65
C TRP A 438 -14.80 -9.73 -22.66
N ALA A 439 -15.85 -9.03 -23.09
CA ALA A 439 -16.95 -8.66 -22.22
C ALA A 439 -17.78 -9.88 -21.80
N ALA A 440 -18.27 -9.88 -20.56
CA ALA A 440 -19.40 -10.71 -20.18
C ALA A 440 -20.63 -10.29 -21.00
N ILE A 441 -21.48 -11.23 -21.41
CA ILE A 441 -22.71 -10.93 -22.15
C ILE A 441 -23.87 -10.85 -21.17
N ASN A 442 -24.67 -9.79 -21.26
CA ASN A 442 -25.87 -9.60 -20.44
C ASN A 442 -27.03 -10.51 -20.89
N ALA A 443 -28.07 -10.62 -20.06
CA ALA A 443 -29.25 -11.45 -20.36
C ALA A 443 -30.03 -11.04 -21.62
N ASP A 444 -29.88 -9.79 -22.08
CA ASP A 444 -30.46 -9.26 -23.32
C ASP A 444 -29.60 -9.54 -24.56
N GLY A 445 -28.43 -10.16 -24.40
CA GLY A 445 -27.48 -10.47 -25.47
C GLY A 445 -26.47 -9.37 -25.77
N THR A 446 -26.51 -8.23 -25.05
CA THR A 446 -25.54 -7.14 -25.25
C THR A 446 -24.24 -7.38 -24.47
N PRO A 447 -23.07 -6.96 -24.99
CA PRO A 447 -21.82 -6.96 -24.23
C PRO A 447 -21.90 -6.00 -23.03
N ASN A 448 -21.45 -6.45 -21.86
CA ASN A 448 -21.30 -5.58 -20.71
C ASN A 448 -20.15 -4.59 -20.94
N PRO A 449 -20.35 -3.28 -20.77
CA PRO A 449 -19.31 -2.29 -21.07
C PRO A 449 -18.17 -2.24 -20.04
N ASN A 450 -18.33 -2.92 -18.90
CA ASN A 450 -17.44 -2.79 -17.75
C ASN A 450 -16.88 -4.13 -17.27
N ALA A 451 -17.69 -5.20 -17.24
CA ALA A 451 -17.30 -6.48 -16.67
C ALA A 451 -16.76 -7.45 -17.74
N THR A 452 -15.56 -7.98 -17.48
CA THR A 452 -14.93 -9.01 -18.32
C THR A 452 -15.53 -10.39 -18.07
N SER A 453 -15.54 -11.23 -19.10
CA SER A 453 -15.94 -12.64 -19.02
C SER A 453 -14.79 -13.50 -18.49
N PHE A 454 -15.09 -14.36 -17.51
CA PHE A 454 -14.16 -15.39 -17.00
C PHE A 454 -13.81 -16.47 -18.03
N PHE A 455 -14.52 -16.50 -19.16
CA PHE A 455 -14.31 -17.45 -20.25
C PHE A 455 -13.61 -16.80 -21.46
N SER A 456 -13.20 -15.54 -21.33
CA SER A 456 -12.44 -14.82 -22.34
C SER A 456 -10.93 -15.00 -22.17
N ARG A 457 -10.16 -14.34 -23.05
CA ARG A 457 -8.69 -14.34 -23.01
C ARG A 457 -8.12 -13.22 -22.13
N TYR A 458 -8.97 -12.40 -21.48
CA TYR A 458 -8.56 -11.24 -20.66
C TYR A 458 -7.48 -11.59 -19.63
N ASP A 459 -7.66 -12.68 -18.88
CA ASP A 459 -6.72 -13.09 -17.84
C ASP A 459 -5.32 -13.36 -18.42
N ASP A 460 -5.27 -14.16 -19.47
CA ASP A 460 -4.03 -14.68 -20.04
C ASP A 460 -3.32 -13.66 -20.93
N GLU A 461 -4.05 -12.74 -21.56
CA GLU A 461 -3.48 -11.74 -22.47
C GLU A 461 -3.21 -10.38 -21.81
N LEU A 462 -3.94 -10.00 -20.76
CA LEU A 462 -3.77 -8.70 -20.11
C LEU A 462 -3.45 -8.80 -18.61
N LEU A 463 -4.33 -9.38 -17.80
CA LEU A 463 -4.21 -9.34 -16.33
C LEU A 463 -2.90 -10.00 -15.84
N ILE A 464 -2.67 -11.26 -16.21
CA ILE A 464 -1.49 -12.02 -15.77
C ILE A 464 -0.20 -11.40 -16.31
N PRO A 465 -0.06 -11.08 -17.60
CA PRO A 465 1.16 -10.47 -18.11
C PRO A 465 1.44 -9.09 -17.48
N GLN A 466 0.42 -8.28 -17.22
CA GLN A 466 0.61 -6.95 -16.63
C GLN A 466 0.99 -7.04 -15.14
N LEU A 467 0.39 -7.96 -14.36
CA LEU A 467 0.83 -8.22 -12.98
C LEU A 467 2.27 -8.75 -12.93
N ARG A 468 2.69 -9.57 -13.91
CA ARG A 468 4.08 -10.02 -14.05
C ARG A 468 5.04 -8.89 -14.41
N GLU A 469 4.63 -7.94 -15.26
CA GLU A 469 5.40 -6.72 -15.55
C GLU A 469 5.64 -5.92 -14.27
N LEU A 470 4.59 -5.64 -13.49
CA LEU A 470 4.69 -4.95 -12.21
C LEU A 470 5.65 -5.67 -11.25
N ALA A 471 5.53 -6.99 -11.15
CA ALA A 471 6.38 -7.78 -10.26
C ALA A 471 7.85 -7.86 -10.70
N SER A 472 8.10 -7.96 -12.01
CA SER A 472 9.44 -8.27 -12.56
C SER A 472 10.21 -7.02 -12.93
N ASP A 473 9.60 -6.12 -13.70
CA ASP A 473 10.26 -4.90 -14.21
C ASP A 473 10.31 -3.83 -13.12
N TYR A 474 9.24 -3.70 -12.33
CA TYR A 474 9.13 -2.71 -11.26
C TYR A 474 9.48 -3.25 -9.88
N GLY A 475 9.42 -4.57 -9.64
CA GLY A 475 9.76 -5.13 -8.34
C GLY A 475 8.81 -4.70 -7.21
N VAL A 476 7.52 -4.49 -7.51
CA VAL A 476 6.49 -4.25 -6.48
C VAL A 476 6.30 -5.50 -5.62
N ASP A 477 5.80 -5.31 -4.39
CA ASP A 477 5.64 -6.41 -3.44
C ASP A 477 4.29 -7.12 -3.58
N GLY A 478 3.30 -6.48 -4.21
CA GLY A 478 1.99 -7.09 -4.42
C GLY A 478 0.97 -6.23 -5.14
N ALA A 479 -0.24 -6.75 -5.26
CA ALA A 479 -1.40 -6.06 -5.82
C ALA A 479 -2.65 -6.32 -4.97
N TRP A 480 -3.42 -5.27 -4.75
CA TRP A 480 -4.79 -5.31 -4.25
C TRP A 480 -5.69 -5.09 -5.47
N VAL A 481 -6.33 -6.17 -5.89
CA VAL A 481 -7.09 -6.20 -7.15
C VAL A 481 -8.53 -5.81 -6.84
N ASP A 482 -8.94 -4.63 -7.31
CA ASP A 482 -10.27 -4.07 -7.18
C ASP A 482 -11.18 -4.47 -8.34
N GLY A 483 -12.46 -4.12 -8.26
CA GLY A 483 -13.42 -4.40 -9.33
C GLY A 483 -13.55 -5.90 -9.60
N GLU A 484 -13.43 -6.75 -8.57
CA GLU A 484 -13.51 -8.21 -8.69
C GLU A 484 -14.90 -8.74 -8.32
N CYS A 485 -15.08 -9.28 -7.11
CA CYS A 485 -16.32 -10.01 -6.79
C CYS A 485 -17.57 -9.11 -6.88
N TRP A 486 -17.47 -7.84 -6.47
CA TRP A 486 -18.59 -6.90 -6.49
C TRP A 486 -18.97 -6.41 -7.90
N ALA A 487 -18.04 -6.48 -8.86
CA ALA A 487 -18.28 -6.13 -10.27
C ALA A 487 -18.64 -7.34 -11.14
N SER A 488 -18.54 -8.55 -10.59
CA SER A 488 -18.79 -9.80 -11.31
C SER A 488 -20.28 -9.97 -11.63
N VAL A 489 -20.59 -10.32 -12.88
CA VAL A 489 -21.97 -10.49 -13.39
C VAL A 489 -22.19 -11.89 -13.98
N PRO A 490 -23.43 -12.41 -14.01
CA PRO A 490 -23.74 -13.63 -14.76
C PRO A 490 -23.46 -13.44 -16.25
N ASP A 491 -22.82 -14.42 -16.88
CA ASP A 491 -22.39 -14.34 -18.27
C ASP A 491 -23.25 -15.23 -19.18
N TYR A 492 -23.83 -14.61 -20.21
CA TYR A 492 -24.66 -15.26 -21.23
C TYR A 492 -23.91 -15.48 -22.55
N GLY A 493 -22.57 -15.32 -22.55
CA GLY A 493 -21.73 -15.56 -23.70
C GLY A 493 -21.71 -17.03 -24.09
N GLU A 494 -21.49 -17.33 -25.37
CA GLU A 494 -21.58 -18.69 -25.89
C GLU A 494 -20.67 -19.68 -25.14
N ALA A 495 -19.45 -19.25 -24.79
CA ALA A 495 -18.50 -20.05 -24.02
C ALA A 495 -19.01 -20.35 -22.60
N ALA A 496 -19.56 -19.35 -21.90
CA ALA A 496 -20.14 -19.52 -20.58
C ALA A 496 -21.37 -20.43 -20.60
N LEU A 497 -22.27 -20.25 -21.57
CA LEU A 497 -23.47 -21.08 -21.72
C LEU A 497 -23.15 -22.53 -22.07
N ARG A 498 -22.15 -22.76 -22.94
CA ARG A 498 -21.67 -24.12 -23.25
C ARG A 498 -21.11 -24.78 -21.99
N ALA A 499 -20.23 -24.09 -21.27
CA ALA A 499 -19.66 -24.61 -20.02
C ALA A 499 -20.72 -24.86 -18.94
N PHE A 500 -21.76 -24.03 -18.85
CA PHE A 500 -22.89 -24.24 -17.95
C PHE A 500 -23.66 -25.53 -18.30
N ARG A 501 -24.01 -25.71 -19.58
CA ARG A 501 -24.71 -26.91 -20.06
C ARG A 501 -23.90 -28.18 -19.83
N GLU A 502 -22.59 -28.13 -20.10
CA GLU A 502 -21.67 -29.24 -19.87
C GLU A 502 -21.55 -29.59 -18.38
N ALA A 503 -21.44 -28.60 -17.50
CA ALA A 503 -21.25 -28.81 -16.08
C ALA A 503 -22.52 -29.26 -15.34
N THR A 504 -23.71 -28.88 -15.82
CA THR A 504 -24.98 -29.06 -15.08
C THR A 504 -26.00 -29.95 -15.79
N GLY A 505 -25.88 -30.14 -17.11
CA GLY A 505 -26.89 -30.81 -17.93
C GLY A 505 -28.13 -29.97 -18.24
N ILE A 506 -28.28 -28.79 -17.65
CA ILE A 506 -29.46 -27.92 -17.83
C ILE A 506 -29.40 -27.25 -19.21
N GLN A 507 -30.41 -27.52 -20.06
CA GLN A 507 -30.46 -26.98 -21.43
C GLN A 507 -31.11 -25.60 -21.51
N ASP A 508 -32.21 -25.43 -20.76
CA ASP A 508 -32.98 -24.19 -20.68
C ASP A 508 -32.34 -23.23 -19.67
N VAL A 509 -31.56 -22.28 -20.18
CA VAL A 509 -30.81 -21.33 -19.35
C VAL A 509 -31.74 -20.22 -18.83
N PRO A 510 -31.81 -19.99 -17.51
CA PRO A 510 -32.64 -18.94 -16.94
C PRO A 510 -32.09 -17.55 -17.26
N ARG A 511 -32.96 -16.55 -17.41
CA ARG A 511 -32.56 -15.16 -17.75
C ARG A 511 -32.86 -14.14 -16.66
N LYS A 512 -33.73 -14.47 -15.71
CA LYS A 512 -34.15 -13.56 -14.64
C LYS A 512 -34.44 -14.30 -13.33
N PRO A 513 -34.44 -13.59 -12.19
CA PRO A 513 -34.96 -14.12 -10.94
C PRO A 513 -36.36 -14.74 -11.10
N GLY A 514 -36.52 -15.95 -10.58
CA GLY A 514 -37.77 -16.71 -10.64
C GLY A 514 -37.86 -17.72 -11.79
N ASP A 515 -36.98 -17.64 -12.80
CA ASP A 515 -36.89 -18.69 -13.82
C ASP A 515 -36.37 -20.01 -13.20
N PRO A 516 -36.79 -21.19 -13.73
CA PRO A 516 -36.24 -22.47 -13.30
C PRO A 516 -34.71 -22.50 -13.41
N HIS A 517 -34.04 -23.10 -12.43
CA HIS A 517 -32.58 -23.21 -12.36
C HIS A 517 -31.78 -21.91 -12.17
N TRP A 518 -32.46 -20.78 -11.85
CA TRP A 518 -31.78 -19.50 -11.60
C TRP A 518 -30.66 -19.58 -10.57
N PHE A 519 -30.91 -20.28 -9.45
CA PHE A 519 -29.90 -20.45 -8.39
C PHE A 519 -28.68 -21.22 -8.89
N GLU A 520 -28.88 -22.31 -9.62
CA GLU A 520 -27.84 -23.15 -10.20
C GLU A 520 -26.99 -22.37 -11.20
N PHE A 521 -27.61 -21.52 -12.03
CA PHE A 521 -26.91 -20.64 -12.97
C PHE A 521 -26.04 -19.60 -12.26
N LEU A 522 -26.53 -18.97 -11.19
CA LEU A 522 -25.72 -18.06 -10.38
C LEU A 522 -24.58 -18.81 -9.66
N GLN A 523 -24.83 -20.02 -9.14
CA GLN A 523 -23.77 -20.81 -8.50
C GLN A 523 -22.66 -21.23 -9.48
N PHE A 524 -23.02 -21.58 -10.71
CA PHE A 524 -22.05 -21.86 -11.76
C PHE A 524 -21.14 -20.65 -12.02
N ASN A 525 -21.73 -19.46 -12.20
CA ASN A 525 -20.95 -18.23 -12.43
C ASN A 525 -20.13 -17.81 -11.20
N ARG A 526 -20.62 -18.03 -9.96
CA ARG A 526 -19.84 -17.84 -8.73
C ARG A 526 -18.62 -18.77 -8.70
N GLU A 527 -18.76 -20.03 -9.12
CA GLU A 527 -17.62 -20.94 -9.22
C GLU A 527 -16.65 -20.54 -10.34
N ALA A 528 -17.15 -20.00 -11.46
CA ALA A 528 -16.29 -19.43 -12.50
C ALA A 528 -15.42 -18.29 -11.96
N PHE A 529 -15.96 -17.39 -11.13
CA PHE A 529 -15.17 -16.37 -10.44
C PHE A 529 -14.10 -16.97 -9.52
N ARG A 530 -14.44 -18.00 -8.71
CA ARG A 530 -13.45 -18.69 -7.86
C ARG A 530 -12.34 -19.32 -8.69
N ASN A 531 -12.67 -19.91 -9.84
CA ASN A 531 -11.70 -20.48 -10.77
C ASN A 531 -10.79 -19.40 -11.38
N HIS A 532 -11.34 -18.26 -11.76
CA HIS A 532 -10.59 -17.07 -12.19
C HIS A 532 -9.54 -16.67 -11.13
N LEU A 533 -9.97 -16.48 -9.87
CA LEU A 533 -9.03 -16.18 -8.76
C LEU A 533 -7.94 -17.25 -8.61
N ARG A 534 -8.29 -18.53 -8.67
CA ARG A 534 -7.31 -19.63 -8.59
C ARG A 534 -6.33 -19.60 -9.75
N HIS A 535 -6.80 -19.32 -10.96
CA HIS A 535 -6.01 -19.30 -12.18
C HIS A 535 -4.99 -18.17 -12.16
N TYR A 536 -5.43 -16.90 -12.19
CA TYR A 536 -4.51 -15.79 -12.41
C TYR A 536 -3.49 -15.65 -11.28
N ILE A 537 -3.91 -15.82 -10.01
CA ILE A 537 -3.02 -15.74 -8.85
C ILE A 537 -1.96 -16.84 -8.94
N SER A 538 -2.35 -18.06 -9.30
CA SER A 538 -1.39 -19.17 -9.46
C SER A 538 -0.44 -18.92 -10.63
N GLN A 539 -0.92 -18.41 -11.76
CA GLN A 539 -0.06 -18.11 -12.91
C GLN A 539 0.97 -17.03 -12.60
N VAL A 540 0.56 -15.94 -11.94
CA VAL A 540 1.50 -14.88 -11.52
C VAL A 540 2.54 -15.45 -10.55
N LYS A 541 2.11 -16.25 -9.55
CA LYS A 541 3.02 -16.82 -8.54
C LYS A 541 4.00 -17.86 -9.09
N ARG A 542 3.71 -18.50 -10.24
CA ARG A 542 4.66 -19.42 -10.90
C ARG A 542 5.98 -18.72 -11.28
N THR A 543 5.93 -17.48 -11.74
CA THR A 543 7.13 -16.71 -12.12
C THR A 543 7.55 -15.73 -11.02
N ASN A 544 6.61 -15.29 -10.19
CA ASN A 544 6.81 -14.24 -9.17
C ASN A 544 6.28 -14.68 -7.79
N SER A 545 6.82 -15.77 -7.24
CA SER A 545 6.36 -16.40 -5.99
C SER A 545 6.39 -15.53 -4.72
N ARG A 546 7.06 -14.37 -4.79
CA ARG A 546 7.10 -13.38 -3.70
C ARG A 546 6.00 -12.32 -3.79
N MET A 547 5.35 -12.17 -4.94
CA MET A 547 4.26 -11.20 -5.12
C MET A 547 3.07 -11.63 -4.28
N GLN A 548 2.56 -10.71 -3.45
CA GLN A 548 1.38 -10.94 -2.64
C GLN A 548 0.14 -10.39 -3.36
N ILE A 549 -0.94 -11.16 -3.43
CA ILE A 549 -2.17 -10.74 -4.10
C ILE A 549 -3.38 -10.85 -3.16
N CYS A 550 -4.21 -9.81 -3.19
CA CYS A 550 -5.55 -9.77 -2.62
C CYS A 550 -6.56 -9.46 -3.72
N SER A 551 -7.76 -10.02 -3.57
CA SER A 551 -8.95 -9.71 -4.36
C SER A 551 -9.89 -8.92 -3.46
N ASN A 552 -10.21 -7.67 -3.82
CA ASN A 552 -11.10 -6.82 -3.04
C ASN A 552 -12.43 -7.55 -2.82
N TRP A 553 -12.83 -7.65 -1.56
CA TRP A 553 -14.09 -8.27 -1.13
C TRP A 553 -14.26 -9.79 -1.36
N ALA A 554 -13.27 -10.48 -1.95
CA ALA A 554 -13.31 -11.94 -2.00
C ALA A 554 -13.12 -12.54 -0.60
N PHE A 555 -13.99 -13.50 -0.26
CA PHE A 555 -14.04 -14.18 1.05
C PHE A 555 -14.28 -13.22 2.24
N THR A 556 -14.92 -12.08 2.02
CA THR A 556 -15.34 -11.14 3.07
C THR A 556 -16.85 -11.22 3.31
N ASP A 557 -17.46 -10.19 3.90
CA ASP A 557 -18.90 -10.04 4.02
C ASP A 557 -19.67 -9.95 2.68
N HIS A 558 -19.01 -9.82 1.53
CA HIS A 558 -19.65 -9.93 0.21
C HIS A 558 -19.66 -11.36 -0.33
N MET A 559 -18.74 -12.18 0.18
CA MET A 559 -18.53 -13.56 -0.23
C MET A 559 -18.38 -14.38 1.04
N PRO A 560 -19.47 -14.55 1.82
CA PRO A 560 -19.40 -15.04 3.18
C PRO A 560 -19.20 -16.56 3.20
N GLU A 561 -18.03 -17.02 2.80
CA GLU A 561 -17.69 -18.43 2.63
C GLU A 561 -16.22 -18.72 2.96
N ALA A 562 -15.83 -20.00 2.89
CA ALA A 562 -14.45 -20.40 3.13
C ALA A 562 -13.50 -19.87 2.05
N VAL A 563 -12.29 -19.50 2.45
CA VAL A 563 -11.22 -19.10 1.52
C VAL A 563 -10.78 -20.30 0.66
N THR A 564 -11.14 -20.28 -0.63
CA THR A 564 -10.85 -21.37 -1.60
C THR A 564 -9.89 -20.98 -2.72
N ALA A 565 -9.40 -19.73 -2.73
CA ALA A 565 -8.39 -19.25 -3.67
C ALA A 565 -7.07 -18.86 -2.95
N PRO A 566 -5.92 -18.85 -3.65
CA PRO A 566 -4.60 -18.65 -3.04
C PRO A 566 -4.24 -17.17 -2.76
N VAL A 567 -5.22 -16.38 -2.31
CA VAL A 567 -5.02 -15.00 -1.83
C VAL A 567 -4.10 -14.98 -0.59
N ASP A 568 -3.24 -13.97 -0.49
CA ASP A 568 -2.26 -13.84 0.59
C ASP A 568 -2.83 -13.14 1.83
N TRP A 569 -3.80 -12.25 1.65
CA TRP A 569 -4.56 -11.58 2.70
C TRP A 569 -5.97 -11.25 2.20
N LEU A 570 -6.85 -10.85 3.10
CA LEU A 570 -8.22 -10.40 2.80
C LEU A 570 -8.32 -8.90 3.07
N SER A 571 -9.03 -8.18 2.22
CA SER A 571 -9.18 -6.73 2.39
C SER A 571 -10.43 -6.24 1.69
N GLY A 572 -10.88 -5.08 2.14
CA GLY A 572 -12.03 -4.35 1.64
C GLY A 572 -12.00 -2.92 2.15
N ASP A 573 -12.73 -2.06 1.49
CA ASP A 573 -13.04 -0.73 2.00
C ASP A 573 -14.33 -0.75 2.83
N TYR A 574 -14.88 0.37 3.27
CA TYR A 574 -16.20 0.35 3.88
C TYR A 574 -16.92 1.67 3.62
N SER A 575 -18.23 1.68 3.87
CA SER A 575 -19.09 2.80 3.49
C SER A 575 -18.46 4.14 3.89
N PRO A 576 -18.24 5.07 2.93
CA PRO A 576 -17.70 6.37 3.26
C PRO A 576 -18.65 7.20 4.14
N GLN A 577 -19.94 6.89 4.13
CA GLN A 577 -20.97 7.57 4.93
C GLN A 577 -21.18 6.90 6.29
N ASP A 578 -21.54 5.61 6.29
CA ASP A 578 -21.86 4.85 7.50
C ASP A 578 -20.67 4.02 7.95
N SER A 579 -19.52 4.69 8.12
CA SER A 579 -18.21 4.05 8.24
C SER A 579 -18.07 3.20 9.49
N VAL A 580 -18.53 3.69 10.65
CA VAL A 580 -18.45 2.96 11.92
C VAL A 580 -19.27 1.66 11.85
N ASN A 581 -20.52 1.72 11.38
CA ASN A 581 -21.38 0.54 11.33
C ASN A 581 -20.89 -0.48 10.28
N SER A 582 -20.44 0.02 9.13
CA SER A 582 -19.90 -0.83 8.07
C SER A 582 -18.60 -1.51 8.52
N ALA A 583 -17.67 -0.78 9.15
CA ALA A 583 -16.45 -1.35 9.72
C ALA A 583 -16.76 -2.38 10.82
N ARG A 584 -17.71 -2.08 11.73
CA ARG A 584 -18.09 -3.00 12.83
C ARG A 584 -18.58 -4.35 12.31
N PHE A 585 -19.27 -4.37 11.18
CA PHE A 585 -19.72 -5.60 10.54
C PHE A 585 -18.56 -6.33 9.84
N SER A 586 -17.90 -5.67 8.88
CA SER A 586 -16.90 -6.31 8.02
C SER A 586 -15.70 -6.81 8.82
N ALA A 587 -15.23 -6.05 9.82
CA ALA A 587 -14.09 -6.43 10.65
C ALA A 587 -14.38 -7.70 11.47
N ARG A 588 -15.60 -7.85 12.00
CA ARG A 588 -16.01 -9.04 12.77
C ARG A 588 -16.08 -10.29 11.92
N TYR A 589 -16.53 -10.14 10.66
CA TYR A 589 -16.52 -11.24 9.72
C TYR A 589 -15.09 -11.67 9.37
N LEU A 590 -14.24 -10.71 9.02
CA LEU A 590 -12.84 -10.94 8.62
C LEU A 590 -11.99 -11.57 9.74
N ALA A 591 -12.21 -11.18 10.99
CA ALA A 591 -11.49 -11.72 12.15
C ALA A 591 -11.57 -13.26 12.25
N GLY A 592 -12.65 -13.86 11.76
CA GLY A 592 -12.88 -15.30 11.79
C GLY A 592 -12.26 -16.11 10.64
N GLN A 593 -11.79 -15.46 9.57
CA GLN A 593 -11.46 -16.13 8.30
C GLN A 593 -10.10 -16.85 8.26
N GLY A 594 -9.23 -16.63 9.24
CA GLY A 594 -7.96 -17.36 9.35
C GLY A 594 -6.88 -16.96 8.33
N LYS A 595 -7.04 -15.79 7.70
CA LYS A 595 -6.03 -15.13 6.88
C LYS A 595 -5.64 -13.79 7.52
N PRO A 596 -4.44 -13.25 7.26
CA PRO A 596 -4.18 -11.84 7.52
C PRO A 596 -5.24 -10.99 6.83
N TRP A 597 -5.63 -9.88 7.45
CA TRP A 597 -6.64 -9.00 6.89
C TRP A 597 -6.45 -7.57 7.33
N ASP A 598 -6.95 -6.66 6.52
CA ASP A 598 -7.04 -5.24 6.81
C ASP A 598 -8.35 -4.66 6.26
N LEU A 599 -8.74 -3.49 6.73
CA LEU A 599 -9.84 -2.71 6.16
C LEU A 599 -9.41 -1.27 5.89
N MET A 600 -10.03 -0.69 4.87
CA MET A 600 -9.72 0.62 4.35
C MET A 600 -10.81 1.65 4.64
N ALA A 601 -10.46 2.68 5.42
CA ALA A 601 -11.29 3.87 5.57
C ALA A 601 -11.16 4.77 4.34
N TRP A 602 -12.25 5.41 3.94
CA TRP A 602 -12.16 6.56 3.04
C TRP A 602 -11.88 7.81 3.86
N SER A 603 -10.84 8.58 3.52
CA SER A 603 -10.55 9.90 4.14
C SER A 603 -11.58 10.99 3.82
N PHE A 604 -12.61 10.62 3.06
CA PHE A 604 -13.65 11.50 2.60
C PHE A 604 -14.99 10.78 2.46
N THR A 605 -16.04 11.56 2.26
CA THR A 605 -17.40 11.13 1.99
C THR A 605 -17.78 11.46 0.55
N THR A 606 -18.67 10.69 -0.07
CA THR A 606 -19.22 11.05 -1.41
C THR A 606 -20.38 12.02 -1.34
N VAL A 607 -20.86 12.34 -0.13
CA VAL A 607 -21.90 13.33 0.14
C VAL A 607 -21.36 14.40 1.09
N PRO A 608 -21.61 15.69 0.86
CA PRO A 608 -21.13 16.76 1.74
C PRO A 608 -21.66 16.62 3.17
N GLY A 609 -20.84 16.98 4.15
CA GLY A 609 -21.28 17.21 5.52
C GLY A 609 -22.02 18.55 5.68
N LYS A 610 -22.43 18.88 6.91
CA LYS A 610 -23.17 20.13 7.22
C LYS A 610 -22.44 21.41 6.78
N GLY A 611 -21.10 21.39 6.77
CA GLY A 611 -20.26 22.51 6.31
C GLY A 611 -19.94 22.52 4.81
N GLY A 612 -20.54 21.64 4.00
CA GLY A 612 -20.28 21.54 2.56
C GLY A 612 -18.99 20.82 2.16
N GLY A 613 -18.08 20.58 3.11
CA GLY A 613 -16.87 19.76 2.90
C GLY A 613 -17.17 18.27 2.82
N THR A 614 -16.25 17.52 2.22
CA THR A 614 -16.31 16.05 2.13
C THR A 614 -15.17 15.35 2.87
N ARG A 615 -14.20 16.09 3.40
CA ARG A 615 -13.02 15.52 4.08
C ARG A 615 -13.36 15.16 5.52
N LYS A 616 -12.86 14.01 5.97
CA LYS A 616 -12.98 13.58 7.37
C LYS A 616 -11.83 14.11 8.20
N SER A 617 -12.12 14.42 9.46
CA SER A 617 -11.14 14.81 10.46
C SER A 617 -10.27 13.61 10.89
N ALA A 618 -9.10 13.89 11.48
CA ALA A 618 -8.27 12.83 12.08
C ALA A 618 -9.05 12.07 13.15
N VAL A 619 -9.72 12.78 14.06
CA VAL A 619 -10.51 12.19 15.15
C VAL A 619 -11.60 11.22 14.65
N GLN A 620 -12.24 11.51 13.52
CA GLN A 620 -13.19 10.58 12.90
C GLN A 620 -12.49 9.34 12.35
N LEU A 621 -11.38 9.50 11.62
CA LEU A 621 -10.61 8.38 11.07
C LEU A 621 -9.98 7.52 12.18
N GLU A 622 -9.58 8.10 13.30
CA GLU A 622 -9.10 7.38 14.49
C GLU A 622 -10.19 6.48 15.08
N ARG A 623 -11.44 6.95 15.16
CA ARG A 623 -12.57 6.12 15.60
C ARG A 623 -12.86 5.00 14.60
N GLU A 624 -12.81 5.29 13.30
CA GLU A 624 -12.98 4.27 12.26
C GLU A 624 -11.86 3.21 12.33
N ALA A 625 -10.62 3.64 12.54
CA ALA A 625 -9.49 2.75 12.78
C ALA A 625 -9.68 1.91 14.05
N ALA A 626 -10.12 2.53 15.16
CA ALA A 626 -10.33 1.86 16.43
C ALA A 626 -11.24 0.62 16.33
N VAL A 627 -12.27 0.67 15.49
CA VAL A 627 -13.17 -0.48 15.22
C VAL A 627 -12.41 -1.65 14.60
N VAL A 628 -11.50 -1.37 13.66
CA VAL A 628 -10.69 -2.39 12.99
C VAL A 628 -9.62 -2.94 13.94
N LEU A 629 -8.93 -2.05 14.66
CA LEU A 629 -7.87 -2.40 15.60
C LEU A 629 -8.40 -3.23 16.78
N SER A 630 -9.58 -2.90 17.30
CA SER A 630 -10.20 -3.62 18.42
C SER A 630 -10.53 -5.09 18.11
N LEU A 631 -10.48 -5.48 16.83
CA LEU A 631 -10.72 -6.85 16.34
C LEU A 631 -9.45 -7.51 15.78
N GLY A 632 -8.31 -6.83 15.90
CA GLY A 632 -6.97 -7.34 15.60
C GLY A 632 -6.52 -7.30 14.14
N GLY A 633 -7.27 -6.61 13.28
CA GLY A 633 -6.92 -6.38 11.87
C GLY A 633 -5.88 -5.28 11.66
N GLY A 634 -5.33 -5.23 10.45
CA GLY A 634 -4.57 -4.08 9.96
C GLY A 634 -5.50 -2.95 9.50
N PHE A 635 -4.99 -1.72 9.51
CA PHE A 635 -5.74 -0.54 9.08
C PHE A 635 -5.04 0.18 7.94
N GLN A 636 -5.81 0.69 7.00
CA GLN A 636 -5.34 1.67 6.02
C GLN A 636 -6.40 2.73 5.75
N ALA A 637 -5.98 3.85 5.19
CA ALA A 637 -6.88 4.91 4.75
C ALA A 637 -6.59 5.32 3.32
N TYR A 638 -7.66 5.58 2.58
CA TYR A 638 -7.70 6.00 1.20
C TYR A 638 -7.68 7.53 1.10
N PHE A 639 -6.69 8.06 0.39
CA PHE A 639 -6.55 9.45 -0.04
C PHE A 639 -6.53 9.58 -1.56
N THR A 640 -7.06 10.69 -2.08
CA THR A 640 -7.07 10.95 -3.53
C THR A 640 -5.79 11.62 -4.00
N GLN A 641 -5.40 11.38 -5.25
CA GLN A 641 -4.26 12.04 -5.90
C GLN A 641 -4.69 13.23 -6.78
N ARG A 642 -3.72 14.09 -7.13
CA ARG A 642 -3.91 15.11 -8.19
C ARG A 642 -3.89 14.42 -9.56
N ARG A 643 -4.40 15.08 -10.62
CA ARG A 643 -4.49 14.52 -12.00
C ARG A 643 -3.14 14.22 -12.69
N ASP A 644 -2.02 14.61 -12.09
CA ASP A 644 -0.66 14.23 -12.51
C ASP A 644 -0.07 13.05 -11.71
N GLY A 645 -0.87 12.42 -10.84
CA GLY A 645 -0.46 11.32 -9.97
C GLY A 645 0.30 11.74 -8.70
N SER A 646 0.52 13.04 -8.46
CA SER A 646 1.15 13.50 -7.23
C SER A 646 0.19 13.51 -6.04
N VAL A 647 0.75 13.40 -4.82
CA VAL A 647 -0.01 13.39 -3.56
C VAL A 647 -0.27 14.82 -3.07
N ARG A 648 -1.45 15.03 -2.50
CA ARG A 648 -1.80 16.24 -1.73
C ARG A 648 -1.10 16.22 -0.38
N LEU A 649 0.13 16.75 -0.33
CA LEU A 649 0.94 16.77 0.89
C LEU A 649 0.25 17.50 2.06
N GLU A 650 -0.67 18.41 1.76
CA GLU A 650 -1.53 19.08 2.74
C GLU A 650 -2.48 18.13 3.50
N GLU A 651 -2.75 16.93 2.99
CA GLU A 651 -3.62 15.92 3.63
C GLU A 651 -2.81 14.89 4.45
N VAL A 652 -1.48 14.84 4.29
CA VAL A 652 -0.60 13.89 4.98
C VAL A 652 -0.59 14.07 6.50
N PRO A 653 -0.63 15.30 7.07
CA PRO A 653 -0.68 15.49 8.53
C PRO A 653 -1.86 14.78 9.20
N THR A 654 -3.03 14.77 8.56
CA THR A 654 -4.22 14.04 9.06
C THR A 654 -3.94 12.56 9.18
N MET A 655 -3.33 11.95 8.15
CA MET A 655 -2.97 10.53 8.20
C MET A 655 -1.85 10.26 9.21
N ALA A 656 -0.90 11.18 9.39
CA ALA A 656 0.16 11.06 10.38
C ALA A 656 -0.39 11.02 11.82
N GLU A 657 -1.45 11.77 12.10
CA GLU A 657 -2.16 11.72 13.39
C GLU A 657 -2.84 10.37 13.61
N VAL A 658 -3.62 9.91 12.63
CA VAL A 658 -4.26 8.58 12.65
C VAL A 658 -3.22 7.46 12.78
N ALA A 659 -2.06 7.59 12.13
CA ALA A 659 -0.96 6.65 12.22
C ALA A 659 -0.39 6.56 13.64
N ARG A 660 -0.15 7.70 14.31
CA ARG A 660 0.29 7.73 15.72
C ARG A 660 -0.73 7.04 16.62
N PHE A 661 -2.02 7.34 16.42
CA PHE A 661 -3.11 6.69 17.15
C PHE A 661 -3.09 5.17 16.98
N CYS A 662 -2.93 4.68 15.74
CA CYS A 662 -2.86 3.26 15.45
C CYS A 662 -1.63 2.62 16.12
N ARG A 663 -0.44 3.20 15.91
CA ARG A 663 0.84 2.66 16.41
C ARG A 663 0.88 2.55 17.93
N ALA A 664 0.30 3.51 18.64
CA ALA A 664 0.17 3.46 20.11
C ALA A 664 -0.56 2.19 20.61
N ARG A 665 -1.43 1.59 19.78
CA ARG A 665 -2.24 0.41 20.12
C ARG A 665 -1.75 -0.89 19.50
N GLN A 666 -0.74 -0.83 18.62
CA GLN A 666 -0.31 -1.99 17.84
C GLN A 666 0.03 -3.21 18.70
N ALA A 667 0.79 -3.02 19.79
CA ALA A 667 1.22 -4.11 20.66
C ALA A 667 0.07 -4.81 21.42
N VAL A 668 -1.08 -4.14 21.55
CA VAL A 668 -2.25 -4.62 22.31
C VAL A 668 -3.49 -4.83 21.44
N CYS A 669 -3.33 -4.78 20.12
CA CYS A 669 -4.40 -5.01 19.15
C CYS A 669 -3.97 -5.96 18.03
N HIS A 670 -2.81 -5.76 17.41
CA HIS A 670 -2.44 -6.48 16.20
C HIS A 670 -2.34 -8.00 16.43
N HIS A 671 -3.03 -8.79 15.58
CA HIS A 671 -3.13 -10.25 15.69
C HIS A 671 -3.77 -10.77 16.99
N ALA A 672 -4.51 -9.91 17.71
CA ALA A 672 -5.32 -10.36 18.82
C ALA A 672 -6.37 -11.38 18.35
N ARG A 673 -6.65 -12.38 19.18
CA ARG A 673 -7.62 -13.43 18.87
C ARG A 673 -8.90 -13.22 19.68
N PRO A 674 -10.09 -13.18 19.06
CA PRO A 674 -11.35 -13.09 19.79
C PRO A 674 -11.51 -14.18 20.84
N VAL A 675 -12.09 -13.81 21.97
CA VAL A 675 -12.57 -14.75 22.99
C VAL A 675 -14.05 -15.04 22.71
N PRO A 676 -14.43 -16.30 22.41
CA PRO A 676 -15.80 -16.67 22.12
C PRO A 676 -16.79 -16.25 23.22
N GLN A 677 -17.81 -15.47 22.84
CA GLN A 677 -18.88 -14.98 23.73
C GLN A 677 -20.24 -15.09 23.04
N VAL A 678 -20.45 -14.31 21.98
CA VAL A 678 -21.64 -14.39 21.12
C VAL A 678 -21.19 -14.58 19.68
N ALA A 679 -21.72 -15.58 19.00
CA ALA A 679 -21.54 -15.74 17.55
C ALA A 679 -22.84 -15.36 16.82
N LEU A 680 -22.78 -14.39 15.92
CA LEU A 680 -23.85 -14.10 14.97
C LEU A 680 -23.61 -14.86 13.67
N LEU A 681 -24.54 -15.72 13.29
CA LEU A 681 -24.44 -16.52 12.07
C LEU A 681 -24.66 -15.65 10.82
N TYR A 682 -23.69 -15.61 9.91
CA TYR A 682 -23.89 -15.18 8.53
C TYR A 682 -24.07 -16.41 7.64
N SER A 683 -25.34 -16.81 7.43
CA SER A 683 -25.71 -18.00 6.65
C SER A 683 -25.31 -17.85 5.18
N THR A 684 -24.28 -18.57 4.76
CA THR A 684 -23.84 -18.64 3.35
C THR A 684 -24.96 -19.17 2.44
N PRO A 685 -25.66 -20.28 2.80
CA PRO A 685 -26.71 -20.83 1.96
C PRO A 685 -27.92 -19.90 1.83
N ALA A 686 -28.36 -19.24 2.91
CA ALA A 686 -29.44 -18.26 2.83
C ALA A 686 -29.03 -17.08 1.95
N HIS A 687 -27.85 -16.50 2.23
CA HIS A 687 -27.32 -15.37 1.48
C HIS A 687 -27.35 -15.61 -0.02
N TYR A 688 -26.86 -16.77 -0.49
CA TYR A 688 -26.82 -17.06 -1.92
C TYR A 688 -28.14 -17.49 -2.55
N ARG A 689 -29.10 -18.01 -1.76
CA ARG A 689 -30.46 -18.34 -2.24
C ARG A 689 -31.35 -17.11 -2.35
N GLU A 690 -31.14 -16.15 -1.46
CA GLU A 690 -31.91 -14.92 -1.36
C GLU A 690 -31.33 -13.81 -2.27
N SER A 691 -30.16 -14.04 -2.85
CA SER A 691 -29.42 -13.10 -3.71
C SER A 691 -29.69 -13.33 -5.20
N ASN A 692 -29.89 -12.22 -5.92
CA ASN A 692 -30.09 -12.22 -7.38
C ASN A 692 -28.86 -11.79 -8.20
N GLY A 693 -27.74 -11.49 -7.54
CA GLY A 693 -26.43 -11.24 -8.17
C GLY A 693 -25.41 -12.30 -7.75
N LEU A 694 -24.19 -12.25 -8.30
CA LEU A 694 -23.14 -13.19 -7.92
C LEU A 694 -22.68 -12.98 -6.47
N PHE A 695 -22.30 -11.76 -6.10
CA PHE A 695 -21.80 -11.43 -4.74
C PHE A 695 -22.39 -10.10 -4.23
N PRO A 696 -23.72 -9.97 -4.11
CA PRO A 696 -24.34 -8.73 -3.66
C PRO A 696 -24.08 -8.51 -2.17
N ARG A 697 -24.09 -7.25 -1.73
CA ARG A 697 -23.90 -6.90 -0.32
C ARG A 697 -25.21 -6.46 0.34
N ASP A 698 -26.12 -7.41 0.57
CA ASP A 698 -27.32 -7.17 1.38
C ASP A 698 -27.13 -7.69 2.82
N LEU A 699 -26.99 -6.74 3.75
CA LEU A 699 -26.82 -7.01 5.18
C LEU A 699 -28.06 -6.61 6.01
N SER A 700 -29.16 -6.19 5.35
CA SER A 700 -30.35 -5.61 6.01
C SER A 700 -30.99 -6.55 7.05
N ARG A 701 -30.91 -7.86 6.82
CA ARG A 701 -31.49 -8.93 7.65
C ARG A 701 -30.72 -9.22 8.94
N MET A 702 -29.51 -8.69 9.07
CA MET A 702 -28.63 -8.97 10.22
C MET A 702 -27.96 -7.75 10.83
N ARG A 703 -27.81 -6.65 10.09
CA ARG A 703 -27.12 -5.45 10.57
C ARG A 703 -27.80 -4.87 11.81
N GLY A 704 -29.13 -4.84 11.87
CA GLY A 704 -29.87 -4.35 13.04
C GLY A 704 -29.74 -5.27 14.24
N THR A 705 -29.80 -6.59 14.02
CA THR A 705 -29.53 -7.60 15.07
C THR A 705 -28.12 -7.44 15.64
N LEU A 706 -27.09 -7.31 14.78
CA LEU A 706 -25.72 -7.05 15.23
C LEU A 706 -25.65 -5.74 16.02
N GLN A 707 -26.21 -4.66 15.48
CA GLN A 707 -26.14 -3.34 16.10
C GLN A 707 -26.79 -3.31 17.48
N ALA A 708 -27.97 -3.93 17.64
CA ALA A 708 -28.65 -4.03 18.93
C ALA A 708 -27.85 -4.86 19.95
N LEU A 709 -27.17 -5.94 19.52
CA LEU A 709 -26.30 -6.72 20.41
C LEU A 709 -25.06 -5.90 20.84
N LEU A 710 -24.41 -5.20 19.91
CA LEU A 710 -23.24 -4.37 20.21
C LEU A 710 -23.59 -3.19 21.13
N GLU A 711 -24.70 -2.50 20.88
CA GLU A 711 -25.19 -1.41 21.73
C GLU A 711 -25.75 -1.93 23.07
N GLY A 712 -26.07 -3.22 23.15
CA GLY A 712 -26.31 -3.97 24.39
C GLY A 712 -25.03 -4.41 25.12
N GLN A 713 -23.86 -3.95 24.65
CA GLN A 713 -22.50 -4.27 25.13
C GLN A 713 -22.13 -5.76 25.06
N GLN A 714 -22.74 -6.52 24.14
CA GLN A 714 -22.34 -7.91 23.88
C GLN A 714 -21.06 -7.95 23.04
N SER A 715 -20.10 -8.82 23.39
CA SER A 715 -18.93 -9.10 22.56
C SER A 715 -19.29 -10.12 21.47
N VAL A 716 -19.47 -9.64 20.24
CA VAL A 716 -20.00 -10.44 19.12
C VAL A 716 -18.92 -10.70 18.06
N GLU A 717 -18.80 -11.96 17.62
CA GLU A 717 -18.15 -12.36 16.36
C GLU A 717 -19.23 -12.63 15.28
N VAL A 718 -18.93 -12.34 14.01
CA VAL A 718 -19.80 -12.68 12.87
C VAL A 718 -19.17 -13.85 12.12
N LEU A 719 -19.86 -14.98 12.02
CA LEU A 719 -19.29 -16.25 11.55
C LEU A 719 -20.23 -16.96 10.57
N SER A 720 -19.69 -17.58 9.52
CA SER A 720 -20.46 -18.45 8.63
C SER A 720 -20.41 -19.93 9.07
N GLU A 721 -21.17 -20.78 8.39
CA GLU A 721 -21.27 -22.21 8.69
C GLU A 721 -19.91 -22.91 8.70
N HIS A 722 -18.97 -22.56 7.81
CA HIS A 722 -17.65 -23.19 7.77
C HIS A 722 -16.81 -22.87 9.01
N ASN A 723 -16.98 -21.68 9.59
CA ASN A 723 -16.37 -21.34 10.87
C ASN A 723 -17.05 -22.15 11.97
N LEU A 724 -18.36 -21.97 12.16
CA LEU A 724 -19.11 -22.56 13.29
C LEU A 724 -19.07 -24.08 13.30
N ALA A 725 -19.08 -24.74 12.14
CA ALA A 725 -18.96 -26.20 12.05
C ALA A 725 -17.69 -26.75 12.73
N ARG A 726 -16.63 -25.94 12.88
CA ARG A 726 -15.37 -26.33 13.53
C ARG A 726 -15.22 -25.81 14.96
N ARG A 727 -15.98 -24.77 15.34
CA ARG A 727 -15.79 -24.03 16.62
C ARG A 727 -17.10 -23.64 17.31
N MET A 728 -18.16 -24.42 17.20
CA MET A 728 -19.45 -24.11 17.84
C MET A 728 -19.38 -24.18 19.37
N LYS A 729 -18.69 -25.21 19.91
CA LYS A 729 -18.67 -25.55 21.34
C LYS A 729 -18.21 -24.42 22.29
N PRO A 730 -17.19 -23.61 21.97
CA PRO A 730 -16.72 -22.55 22.87
C PRO A 730 -17.66 -21.36 23.02
N TYR A 731 -18.66 -21.18 22.14
CA TYR A 731 -19.61 -20.07 22.24
C TYR A 731 -20.71 -20.42 23.24
N PRO A 732 -20.96 -19.58 24.27
CA PRO A 732 -22.13 -19.71 25.12
C PRO A 732 -23.45 -19.42 24.39
N LEU A 733 -23.44 -18.46 23.46
CA LEU A 733 -24.60 -18.04 22.68
C LEU A 733 -24.28 -18.00 21.19
N ILE A 734 -25.15 -18.63 20.40
CA ILE A 734 -25.21 -18.48 18.95
C ILE A 734 -26.51 -17.78 18.60
N VAL A 735 -26.42 -16.76 17.75
CA VAL A 735 -27.56 -16.01 17.23
C VAL A 735 -27.73 -16.35 15.76
N VAL A 736 -28.91 -16.85 15.40
CA VAL A 736 -29.35 -17.04 14.02
C VAL A 736 -30.17 -15.81 13.67
N PRO A 737 -29.68 -14.90 12.81
CA PRO A 737 -30.45 -13.72 12.39
C PRO A 737 -31.59 -14.11 11.45
N GLU A 738 -32.29 -13.12 10.93
CA GLU A 738 -33.35 -13.33 9.93
C GLU A 738 -32.77 -14.03 8.69
N CYS A 739 -33.15 -15.29 8.50
CA CYS A 739 -32.85 -16.07 7.32
C CYS A 739 -34.01 -17.02 7.01
N SER A 740 -34.28 -17.27 5.74
CA SER A 740 -35.34 -18.20 5.32
C SER A 740 -34.87 -19.65 5.18
N TYR A 741 -33.55 -19.87 5.15
CA TYR A 741 -32.99 -21.17 4.85
C TYR A 741 -31.71 -21.46 5.64
N LEU A 742 -31.60 -22.69 6.13
CA LEU A 742 -30.37 -23.31 6.60
C LEU A 742 -30.31 -24.73 6.04
N GLU A 743 -29.10 -25.19 5.73
CA GLU A 743 -28.92 -26.58 5.34
C GLU A 743 -29.41 -27.53 6.46
N PRO A 744 -30.22 -28.56 6.17
CA PRO A 744 -30.79 -29.44 7.18
C PRO A 744 -29.74 -30.06 8.11
N ALA A 745 -28.59 -30.44 7.55
CA ALA A 745 -27.47 -30.97 8.33
C ALA A 745 -26.89 -29.94 9.31
N PHE A 746 -26.93 -28.65 8.97
CA PHE A 746 -26.47 -27.58 9.86
C PHE A 746 -27.49 -27.29 10.97
N VAL A 747 -28.80 -27.33 10.66
CA VAL A 747 -29.86 -27.27 11.68
C VAL A 747 -29.65 -28.36 12.73
N GLN A 748 -29.38 -29.60 12.31
CA GLN A 748 -29.10 -30.69 13.25
C GLN A 748 -27.84 -30.46 14.11
N LYS A 749 -26.80 -29.81 13.56
CA LYS A 749 -25.61 -29.43 14.34
C LYS A 749 -25.94 -28.38 15.40
N LEU A 750 -26.72 -27.36 15.06
CA LEU A 750 -27.18 -26.35 16.02
C LEU A 750 -28.01 -27.00 17.14
N LEU A 751 -28.94 -27.89 16.80
CA LEU A 751 -29.74 -28.62 17.78
C LEU A 751 -28.88 -29.52 18.69
N ALA A 752 -27.87 -30.18 18.14
CA ALA A 752 -26.93 -30.97 18.93
C ALA A 752 -26.12 -30.11 19.89
N TYR A 753 -25.67 -28.93 19.43
CA TYR A 753 -24.99 -27.94 20.27
C TYR A 753 -25.87 -27.46 21.43
N VAL A 754 -27.14 -27.13 21.17
CA VAL A 754 -28.09 -26.71 22.21
C VAL A 754 -28.32 -27.85 23.21
N ARG A 755 -28.60 -29.06 22.74
CA ARG A 755 -28.79 -30.23 23.62
C ARG A 755 -27.56 -30.48 24.51
N GLY A 756 -26.37 -30.17 24.00
CA GLY A 756 -25.08 -30.26 24.69
C GLY A 756 -24.82 -29.19 25.75
N GLY A 757 -25.64 -28.14 25.84
CA GLY A 757 -25.52 -27.06 26.83
C GLY A 757 -25.35 -25.67 26.25
N GLY A 758 -25.26 -25.53 24.93
CA GLY A 758 -25.22 -24.23 24.27
C GLY A 758 -26.58 -23.53 24.25
N SER A 759 -26.58 -22.22 24.04
CA SER A 759 -27.81 -21.43 23.85
C SER A 759 -27.93 -20.92 22.42
N LEU A 760 -29.17 -20.89 21.90
CA LEU A 760 -29.51 -20.38 20.58
C LEU A 760 -30.54 -19.24 20.70
N LEU A 761 -30.27 -18.09 20.08
CA LEU A 761 -31.25 -17.02 19.85
C LEU A 761 -31.59 -16.98 18.36
N VAL A 762 -32.85 -17.23 18.01
CA VAL A 762 -33.34 -17.22 16.64
C VAL A 762 -34.16 -15.95 16.41
N VAL A 763 -33.77 -15.13 15.44
CA VAL A 763 -34.41 -13.83 15.18
C VAL A 763 -35.22 -13.92 13.90
N GLY A 764 -36.50 -13.57 13.98
CA GLY A 764 -37.42 -13.50 12.86
C GLY A 764 -38.29 -14.75 12.66
N PRO A 765 -39.51 -14.58 12.13
CA PRO A 765 -40.50 -15.67 12.01
C PRO A 765 -40.05 -16.78 11.05
N ALA A 766 -39.36 -16.43 9.95
CA ALA A 766 -38.86 -17.41 9.00
C ALA A 766 -37.78 -18.30 9.63
N ALA A 767 -36.83 -17.71 10.35
CA ALA A 767 -35.79 -18.46 11.04
C ALA A 767 -36.37 -19.29 12.18
N ALA A 768 -37.32 -18.76 12.95
CA ALA A 768 -38.02 -19.48 14.03
C ALA A 768 -38.73 -20.74 13.50
N SER A 769 -39.30 -20.67 12.31
CA SER A 769 -39.98 -21.81 11.67
C SER A 769 -39.04 -23.00 11.39
N LEU A 770 -37.74 -22.75 11.16
CA LEU A 770 -36.73 -23.82 10.98
C LEU A 770 -36.53 -24.67 12.24
N PHE A 771 -36.95 -24.17 13.41
CA PHE A 771 -36.84 -24.81 14.71
C PHE A 771 -38.21 -25.00 15.38
N GLN A 772 -39.30 -24.93 14.61
CA GLN A 772 -40.67 -24.90 15.14
C GLN A 772 -40.96 -26.06 16.09
N LYS A 773 -40.53 -27.27 15.73
CA LYS A 773 -40.76 -28.48 16.54
C LYS A 773 -40.09 -28.39 17.90
N GLU A 774 -38.84 -27.92 17.94
CA GLU A 774 -38.03 -27.83 19.15
C GLU A 774 -38.43 -26.65 20.03
N ILE A 775 -38.89 -25.53 19.43
CA ILE A 775 -39.45 -24.38 20.16
C ILE A 775 -40.87 -24.68 20.63
N GLY A 776 -41.62 -25.56 19.96
CA GLY A 776 -42.97 -25.95 20.38
C GLY A 776 -43.99 -24.82 20.26
N PHE A 777 -44.14 -24.23 19.07
CA PHE A 777 -45.21 -23.26 18.78
C PHE A 777 -46.05 -23.66 17.56
N THR A 778 -47.28 -23.17 17.51
CA THR A 778 -48.18 -23.30 16.37
C THR A 778 -48.45 -21.92 15.77
N PRO A 779 -48.15 -21.69 14.48
CA PRO A 779 -48.47 -20.42 13.81
C PRO A 779 -49.98 -20.23 13.67
N GLU A 780 -50.46 -19.02 13.89
CA GLU A 780 -51.85 -18.60 13.71
C GLU A 780 -51.99 -17.80 12.42
N GLY A 781 -52.41 -18.47 11.35
CA GLY A 781 -52.50 -17.87 10.01
C GLY A 781 -51.13 -17.65 9.37
N GLN A 782 -51.12 -16.91 8.27
CA GLN A 782 -49.90 -16.54 7.55
C GLN A 782 -49.17 -15.37 8.26
N PRO A 783 -47.86 -15.19 8.05
CA PRO A 783 -47.14 -14.00 8.49
C PRO A 783 -47.85 -12.72 8.04
N ASP A 784 -48.10 -11.82 8.99
CA ASP A 784 -48.84 -10.58 8.81
C ASP A 784 -47.87 -9.41 8.57
N PRO A 785 -47.99 -8.68 7.45
CA PRO A 785 -47.20 -7.47 7.18
C PRO A 785 -47.76 -6.22 7.89
N ALA A 786 -48.89 -6.32 8.60
CA ALA A 786 -49.50 -5.18 9.30
C ALA A 786 -48.59 -4.62 10.41
N ALA A 787 -48.84 -3.37 10.78
CA ALA A 787 -48.11 -2.72 11.86
C ALA A 787 -48.47 -3.34 13.23
N TYR A 788 -47.46 -3.87 13.91
CA TYR A 788 -47.52 -4.26 15.31
C TYR A 788 -46.64 -3.32 16.16
N THR A 789 -46.91 -3.32 17.45
CA THR A 789 -46.13 -2.62 18.46
C THR A 789 -45.54 -3.63 19.42
N LEU A 790 -44.22 -3.60 19.61
CA LEU A 790 -43.50 -4.35 20.63
C LEU A 790 -43.65 -3.66 21.99
N TRP A 791 -44.05 -4.43 22.99
CA TRP A 791 -44.14 -4.02 24.39
C TRP A 791 -43.15 -4.81 25.24
N HIS A 792 -42.24 -4.10 25.91
CA HIS A 792 -41.23 -4.71 26.76
C HIS A 792 -40.84 -3.78 27.91
N GLN A 793 -40.79 -4.31 29.14
CA GLN A 793 -40.40 -3.57 30.36
C GLN A 793 -41.12 -2.22 30.56
N GLY A 794 -42.40 -2.15 30.18
CA GLY A 794 -43.21 -0.93 30.32
C GLY A 794 -43.04 0.10 29.19
N GLY A 795 -42.08 -0.11 28.27
CA GLY A 795 -41.93 0.68 27.05
C GLY A 795 -42.60 0.03 25.84
N GLN A 796 -42.77 0.81 24.77
CA GLN A 796 -43.28 0.34 23.49
C GLN A 796 -42.54 0.94 22.28
N THR A 797 -42.48 0.20 21.17
CA THR A 797 -41.90 0.66 19.90
C THR A 797 -42.56 -0.07 18.72
N PRO A 798 -42.78 0.59 17.56
CA PRO A 798 -43.34 -0.07 16.40
C PRO A 798 -42.37 -1.13 15.84
N THR A 799 -42.91 -2.24 15.34
CA THR A 799 -42.14 -3.23 14.57
C THR A 799 -42.16 -2.86 13.09
N THR A 800 -41.21 -3.38 12.30
CA THR A 800 -41.17 -3.25 10.84
C THR A 800 -40.97 -4.62 10.23
N GLY A 801 -41.70 -4.93 9.16
CA GLY A 801 -41.62 -6.23 8.50
C GLY A 801 -42.66 -7.22 8.97
N LEU A 802 -42.41 -8.50 8.74
CA LEU A 802 -43.37 -9.59 8.99
C LEU A 802 -43.48 -9.96 10.47
N VAL A 803 -44.72 -10.23 10.90
CA VAL A 803 -45.04 -10.77 12.23
C VAL A 803 -45.78 -12.10 12.07
N GLN A 804 -45.30 -13.16 12.74
CA GLN A 804 -46.04 -14.41 12.86
C GLN A 804 -46.74 -14.46 14.21
N ARG A 805 -48.07 -14.42 14.21
CA ARG A 805 -48.84 -14.74 15.42
C ARG A 805 -48.65 -16.22 15.75
N VAL A 806 -48.48 -16.53 17.03
CA VAL A 806 -48.21 -17.90 17.48
C VAL A 806 -48.94 -18.24 18.78
N LYS A 807 -49.33 -19.51 18.89
CA LYS A 807 -49.70 -20.14 20.15
C LYS A 807 -48.54 -20.99 20.66
N LEU A 808 -48.08 -20.70 21.87
CA LEU A 808 -46.99 -21.45 22.51
C LEU A 808 -47.50 -22.74 23.15
N GLY A 809 -46.71 -23.80 23.05
CA GLY A 809 -46.91 -25.04 23.80
C GLY A 809 -46.41 -24.94 25.24
N ASN A 810 -46.78 -25.92 26.07
CA ASN A 810 -46.51 -25.91 27.52
C ASN A 810 -45.02 -25.83 27.91
N GLY A 811 -44.10 -26.19 27.01
CA GLY A 811 -42.66 -26.18 27.26
C GLY A 811 -41.98 -24.82 27.04
N SER A 812 -42.73 -23.81 26.58
CA SER A 812 -42.18 -22.55 26.06
C SER A 812 -42.76 -21.36 26.77
N ARG A 813 -41.89 -20.50 27.29
CA ARG A 813 -42.28 -19.32 28.06
C ARG A 813 -42.26 -18.08 27.17
N ALA A 814 -43.36 -17.32 27.12
CA ALA A 814 -43.40 -16.05 26.41
C ALA A 814 -42.39 -15.03 26.98
N TYR A 815 -41.87 -14.18 26.11
CA TYR A 815 -40.98 -13.08 26.43
C TYR A 815 -41.37 -11.84 25.61
N GLY A 816 -41.84 -10.79 26.28
CA GLY A 816 -42.39 -9.59 25.62
C GLY A 816 -43.68 -9.85 24.84
N TRP A 817 -44.33 -8.78 24.40
CA TRP A 817 -45.66 -8.85 23.79
C TRP A 817 -45.77 -7.98 22.54
N LEU A 818 -46.53 -8.45 21.55
CA LEU A 818 -46.91 -7.72 20.35
C LEU A 818 -48.40 -7.38 20.44
N ARG A 819 -48.75 -6.14 20.12
CA ARG A 819 -50.13 -5.67 20.02
C ARG A 819 -50.34 -4.94 18.69
N GLY A 820 -51.48 -5.14 18.04
CA GLY A 820 -51.80 -4.56 16.74
C GLY A 820 -52.23 -5.60 15.71
N GLY A 821 -52.13 -5.23 14.42
CA GLY A 821 -52.67 -5.99 13.30
C GLY A 821 -54.19 -5.85 13.14
N ALA A 822 -54.80 -6.72 12.32
CA ALA A 822 -56.24 -6.68 12.02
C ALA A 822 -57.17 -7.03 13.22
N GLY A 823 -56.63 -7.29 14.41
CA GLY A 823 -57.39 -7.58 15.62
C GLY A 823 -56.75 -7.01 16.88
N ASN A 824 -57.55 -6.78 17.94
CA ASN A 824 -57.10 -6.20 19.22
C ASN A 824 -56.41 -7.21 20.16
N GLY A 825 -55.74 -8.22 19.61
CA GLY A 825 -55.11 -9.30 20.39
C GLY A 825 -53.73 -8.96 20.93
N GLU A 826 -53.32 -9.65 21.99
CA GLU A 826 -51.96 -9.63 22.53
C GLU A 826 -51.29 -10.97 22.23
N TYR A 827 -50.13 -10.93 21.58
CA TYR A 827 -49.40 -12.11 21.11
C TYR A 827 -47.97 -12.11 21.67
N PRO A 828 -47.36 -13.27 21.94
CA PRO A 828 -45.96 -13.33 22.36
C PRO A 828 -45.02 -12.70 21.32
N ALA A 829 -44.11 -11.81 21.75
CA ALA A 829 -43.08 -11.25 20.86
C ALA A 829 -41.93 -12.22 20.62
N ALA A 830 -41.59 -12.99 21.65
CA ALA A 830 -40.64 -14.09 21.61
C ALA A 830 -41.05 -15.20 22.58
N SER A 831 -40.34 -16.31 22.52
CA SER A 831 -40.39 -17.35 23.55
C SER A 831 -39.01 -17.86 23.92
N VAL A 832 -38.91 -18.52 25.08
CA VAL A 832 -37.73 -19.24 25.55
C VAL A 832 -38.12 -20.66 25.95
N THR A 833 -37.40 -21.64 25.43
CA THR A 833 -37.65 -23.08 25.59
C THR A 833 -36.37 -23.79 26.02
N ARG A 834 -36.45 -24.67 27.02
CA ARG A 834 -35.33 -25.54 27.40
C ARG A 834 -35.23 -26.72 26.43
N LEU A 835 -34.02 -27.03 25.97
CA LEU A 835 -33.76 -28.16 25.09
C LEU A 835 -32.48 -28.88 25.52
N GLY A 836 -32.62 -30.09 26.06
CA GLY A 836 -31.50 -30.82 26.65
C GLY A 836 -30.88 -30.02 27.81
N LYS A 837 -29.56 -29.79 27.76
CA LYS A 837 -28.84 -28.97 28.76
C LYS A 837 -28.86 -27.46 28.45
N GLY A 838 -29.30 -27.07 27.26
CA GLY A 838 -29.28 -25.68 26.78
C GLY A 838 -30.67 -25.06 26.70
N ALA A 839 -30.77 -23.99 25.90
CA ALA A 839 -32.02 -23.29 25.63
C ALA A 839 -32.07 -22.71 24.21
N ILE A 840 -33.28 -22.58 23.67
CA ILE A 840 -33.58 -21.85 22.45
C ILE A 840 -34.53 -20.71 22.79
N ALA A 841 -34.21 -19.49 22.38
CA ALA A 841 -35.17 -18.41 22.29
C ALA A 841 -35.46 -18.07 20.83
N ALA A 842 -36.68 -17.64 20.54
CA ALA A 842 -37.08 -17.24 19.18
C ALA A 842 -37.97 -16.00 19.18
N THR A 843 -37.69 -15.03 18.31
CA THR A 843 -38.58 -13.88 18.06
C THR A 843 -39.56 -14.20 16.93
N TYR A 844 -40.78 -13.67 17.03
CA TYR A 844 -41.86 -13.93 16.06
C TYR A 844 -42.16 -12.74 15.16
N PHE A 845 -41.21 -11.81 15.06
CA PHE A 845 -41.27 -10.64 14.19
C PHE A 845 -39.88 -10.34 13.62
N GLU A 846 -39.82 -9.71 12.45
CA GLU A 846 -38.60 -9.16 11.88
C GLU A 846 -38.13 -7.97 12.74
N PHE A 847 -36.88 -8.04 13.19
CA PHE A 847 -36.27 -7.12 14.14
C PHE A 847 -35.27 -6.19 13.47
N SER A 848 -34.43 -6.71 12.57
CA SER A 848 -33.24 -6.05 12.08
C SER A 848 -33.55 -4.72 11.38
N GLN A 849 -34.50 -4.73 10.43
CA GLN A 849 -34.82 -3.53 9.65
C GLN A 849 -35.50 -2.44 10.49
N GLY A 850 -36.38 -2.83 11.43
CA GLY A 850 -36.99 -1.92 12.40
C GLY A 850 -35.93 -1.26 13.29
N TYR A 851 -34.95 -2.04 13.78
CA TYR A 851 -33.89 -1.52 14.62
C TYR A 851 -32.95 -0.55 13.88
N ILE A 852 -32.61 -0.83 12.62
CA ILE A 852 -31.79 0.11 11.80
C ILE A 852 -32.50 1.46 11.64
N SER A 853 -33.83 1.43 11.50
CA SER A 853 -34.62 2.62 11.20
C SER A 853 -34.82 3.52 12.42
N ASP A 854 -35.06 2.93 13.61
CA ASP A 854 -35.44 3.67 14.82
C ASP A 854 -34.36 3.66 15.93
N ARG A 855 -33.50 2.64 15.98
CA ARG A 855 -32.54 2.39 17.09
C ARG A 855 -33.19 2.47 18.48
N SER A 856 -34.43 2.00 18.58
CA SER A 856 -35.27 2.05 19.78
C SER A 856 -34.57 1.47 21.02
N GLU A 857 -34.62 2.21 22.13
CA GLU A 857 -34.17 1.70 23.44
C GLU A 857 -34.97 0.46 23.86
N VAL A 858 -36.28 0.42 23.57
CA VAL A 858 -37.16 -0.73 23.87
C VAL A 858 -36.74 -1.94 23.05
N GLY A 859 -36.48 -1.76 21.76
CA GLY A 859 -35.98 -2.82 20.88
C GLY A 859 -34.62 -3.36 21.33
N ARG A 860 -33.69 -2.47 21.69
CA ARG A 860 -32.37 -2.82 22.24
C ARG A 860 -32.50 -3.62 23.54
N ALA A 861 -33.30 -3.12 24.49
CA ALA A 861 -33.52 -3.76 25.78
C ALA A 861 -34.17 -5.14 25.62
N PHE A 862 -35.10 -5.28 24.68
CA PHE A 862 -35.76 -6.55 24.37
C PHE A 862 -34.76 -7.60 23.87
N LEU A 863 -33.98 -7.30 22.81
CA LEU A 863 -33.04 -8.26 22.24
C LEU A 863 -31.88 -8.56 23.21
N ASN A 864 -31.33 -7.55 23.86
CA ASN A 864 -30.26 -7.74 24.85
C ASN A 864 -30.75 -8.51 26.08
N GLY A 865 -32.00 -8.32 26.49
CA GLY A 865 -32.62 -9.07 27.58
C GLY A 865 -32.74 -10.56 27.25
N LEU A 866 -33.16 -10.91 26.03
CA LEU A 866 -33.13 -12.30 25.55
C LEU A 866 -31.72 -12.87 25.53
N ALA A 867 -30.73 -12.11 25.04
CA ALA A 867 -29.34 -12.54 25.04
C ALA A 867 -28.82 -12.81 26.46
N LYS A 868 -29.14 -11.93 27.42
CA LYS A 868 -28.78 -12.10 28.84
C LYS A 868 -29.53 -13.25 29.52
N GLU A 869 -30.75 -13.55 29.11
CA GLU A 869 -31.47 -14.73 29.62
C GLU A 869 -30.78 -16.03 29.18
N LEU A 870 -30.32 -16.07 27.93
CA LEU A 870 -29.63 -17.22 27.35
C LEU A 870 -28.16 -17.33 27.76
N PHE A 871 -27.52 -16.19 28.04
CA PHE A 871 -26.11 -16.07 28.42
C PHE A 871 -25.93 -15.03 29.54
N PRO A 872 -26.24 -15.40 30.80
CA PRO A 872 -26.28 -14.45 31.91
C PRO A 872 -24.91 -14.05 32.48
N THR A 873 -23.83 -14.74 32.08
CA THR A 873 -22.50 -14.59 32.69
C THR A 873 -21.42 -14.31 31.65
N PRO A 874 -21.51 -13.20 30.90
CA PRO A 874 -20.44 -12.80 29.99
C PRO A 874 -19.12 -12.56 30.73
N ILE A 875 -18.00 -12.85 30.08
CA ILE A 875 -16.67 -12.59 30.64
C ILE A 875 -16.52 -11.11 30.97
N VAL A 876 -17.07 -10.22 30.14
CA VAL A 876 -17.05 -8.78 30.38
C VAL A 876 -18.48 -8.25 30.46
N ASP A 877 -18.76 -7.43 31.46
CA ASP A 877 -19.96 -6.60 31.56
C ASP A 877 -19.50 -5.13 31.64
N VAL A 878 -20.08 -4.25 30.82
CA VAL A 878 -19.78 -2.82 30.78
C VAL A 878 -21.08 -2.04 31.00
N GLN A 879 -21.04 -1.10 31.94
CA GLN A 879 -22.17 -0.23 32.28
C GLN A 879 -21.76 1.24 32.17
N GLY A 880 -22.72 2.11 31.90
CA GLY A 880 -22.55 3.57 31.86
C GLY A 880 -22.94 4.21 30.54
N SER A 881 -22.72 3.54 29.40
CA SER A 881 -23.17 4.05 28.08
C SER A 881 -23.38 2.92 27.07
N PRO A 882 -24.46 2.95 26.27
CA PRO A 882 -24.68 2.01 25.16
C PRO A 882 -23.79 2.31 23.94
N ASP A 883 -23.09 3.46 23.93
CA ASP A 883 -22.22 3.89 22.83
C ASP A 883 -20.78 3.36 22.98
N VAL A 884 -20.61 2.21 23.65
CA VAL A 884 -19.32 1.52 23.79
C VAL A 884 -19.39 0.21 23.03
N ASP A 885 -18.63 0.08 21.95
CA ASP A 885 -18.39 -1.21 21.31
C ASP A 885 -17.32 -1.97 22.13
N VAL A 886 -17.71 -3.13 22.65
CA VAL A 886 -16.89 -4.00 23.50
C VAL A 886 -16.39 -5.20 22.70
N SER A 887 -15.07 -5.39 22.65
CA SER A 887 -14.45 -6.57 22.05
C SER A 887 -13.46 -7.21 23.01
N VAL A 888 -13.62 -8.51 23.25
CA VAL A 888 -12.77 -9.27 24.19
C VAL A 888 -11.82 -10.16 23.41
N ASN A 889 -10.52 -9.89 23.51
CA ASN A 889 -9.49 -10.63 22.78
C ASN A 889 -8.42 -11.20 23.71
N ARG A 890 -7.58 -12.08 23.16
CA ARG A 890 -6.33 -12.54 23.75
C ARG A 890 -5.12 -12.14 22.92
N ILE A 891 -4.08 -11.72 23.62
CA ILE A 891 -2.75 -11.42 23.07
C ILE A 891 -1.73 -12.17 23.90
N GLY A 892 -1.18 -13.24 23.33
CA GLY A 892 -0.47 -14.24 24.12
C GLY A 892 -1.35 -14.77 25.25
N SER A 893 -0.88 -14.68 26.49
CA SER A 893 -1.63 -15.08 27.69
C SER A 893 -2.57 -13.99 28.23
N LYS A 894 -2.42 -12.74 27.78
CA LYS A 894 -3.14 -11.58 28.33
C LYS A 894 -4.55 -11.50 27.75
N LEU A 895 -5.52 -11.10 28.58
CA LEU A 895 -6.86 -10.74 28.14
C LEU A 895 -6.87 -9.23 27.83
N ALA A 896 -7.39 -8.85 26.67
CA ALA A 896 -7.48 -7.47 26.22
C ALA A 896 -8.96 -7.11 26.00
N VAL A 897 -9.51 -6.26 26.87
CA VAL A 897 -10.87 -5.74 26.76
C VAL A 897 -10.80 -4.40 26.03
N ASN A 898 -11.15 -4.42 24.75
CA ASN A 898 -11.18 -3.24 23.90
C ASN A 898 -12.51 -2.52 24.09
N LEU A 899 -12.44 -1.22 24.35
CA LEU A 899 -13.58 -0.32 24.50
C LEU A 899 -13.45 0.79 23.45
N VAL A 900 -14.37 0.82 22.49
CA VAL A 900 -14.39 1.83 21.41
C VAL A 900 -15.62 2.70 21.57
N ASN A 901 -15.42 4.01 21.65
CA ASN A 901 -16.48 5.01 21.68
C ASN A 901 -17.13 5.12 20.29
N THR A 902 -18.37 4.67 20.19
CA THR A 902 -19.20 4.74 18.98
C THR A 902 -20.32 5.75 19.11
N SER A 903 -20.15 6.80 19.94
CA SER A 903 -21.16 7.86 20.09
C SER A 903 -21.35 8.64 18.79
N GLY A 904 -22.57 9.12 18.58
CA GLY A 904 -22.93 9.98 17.46
C GLY A 904 -23.78 9.31 16.37
N PRO A 905 -24.36 10.12 15.46
CA PRO A 905 -25.38 9.67 14.51
C PRO A 905 -24.78 9.21 13.17
N HIS A 906 -23.93 8.16 13.18
CA HIS A 906 -23.14 7.71 12.01
C HIS A 906 -23.94 7.50 10.72
N ALA A 907 -25.17 6.99 10.82
CA ALA A 907 -26.00 6.68 9.65
C ALA A 907 -26.57 7.94 8.97
N THR A 908 -26.68 9.05 9.70
CA THR A 908 -27.30 10.29 9.19
C THR A 908 -26.31 11.45 9.08
N GLU A 909 -25.17 11.38 9.77
CA GLU A 909 -24.11 12.39 9.72
C GLU A 909 -22.78 11.75 9.31
N PRO A 910 -22.40 11.87 8.02
CA PRO A 910 -21.24 11.16 7.47
C PRO A 910 -19.90 11.82 7.86
N ILE A 911 -19.92 13.05 8.38
CA ILE A 911 -18.74 13.78 8.86
C ILE A 911 -18.99 14.26 10.29
N LEU A 912 -18.07 13.96 11.19
CA LEU A 912 -18.03 14.46 12.56
C LEU A 912 -16.67 15.10 12.85
N ASP A 913 -16.69 16.37 13.27
CA ASP A 913 -15.46 17.12 13.60
C ASP A 913 -15.01 16.93 15.05
N SER A 914 -15.88 16.38 15.90
CA SER A 914 -15.57 16.05 17.29
C SER A 914 -16.37 14.83 17.74
N ILE A 915 -15.79 14.09 18.70
CA ILE A 915 -16.41 12.92 19.32
C ILE A 915 -16.34 13.15 20.84
N PRO A 916 -17.48 13.34 21.53
CA PRO A 916 -17.47 13.55 22.96
C PRO A 916 -17.01 12.26 23.67
N ALA A 917 -16.15 12.42 24.66
CA ALA A 917 -15.74 11.30 25.49
C ALA A 917 -16.93 10.77 26.32
N ILE A 918 -16.98 9.46 26.53
CA ILE A 918 -18.04 8.80 27.31
C ILE A 918 -17.51 8.27 28.64
N GLY A 919 -18.31 8.36 29.71
CA GLY A 919 -17.95 7.85 31.03
C GLY A 919 -18.67 8.58 32.18
N PRO A 920 -18.46 8.14 33.42
CA PRO A 920 -17.65 6.99 33.81
C PRO A 920 -18.27 5.66 33.34
N LEU A 921 -17.41 4.70 33.01
CA LEU A 921 -17.80 3.32 32.68
C LEU A 921 -17.42 2.40 33.83
N HIS A 922 -18.31 1.50 34.20
CA HIS A 922 -18.05 0.44 35.18
C HIS A 922 -17.88 -0.88 34.45
N ILE A 923 -16.70 -1.50 34.59
CA ILE A 923 -16.33 -2.71 33.87
C ILE A 923 -16.11 -3.84 34.88
N THR A 924 -16.79 -4.96 34.64
CA THR A 924 -16.59 -6.21 35.37
C THR A 924 -15.97 -7.24 34.42
N VAL A 925 -14.79 -7.76 34.75
CA VAL A 925 -14.09 -8.81 34.01
C VAL A 925 -14.03 -10.07 34.86
N ARG A 926 -14.81 -11.09 34.49
CA ARG A 926 -14.90 -12.38 35.19
C ARG A 926 -13.71 -13.26 34.82
N GLN A 927 -13.02 -13.76 35.84
CA GLN A 927 -11.89 -14.68 35.70
C GLN A 927 -11.65 -15.46 36.99
N GLU A 928 -11.28 -16.74 36.84
CA GLU A 928 -11.16 -17.67 37.97
C GLU A 928 -10.05 -17.32 38.97
N ARG A 929 -8.99 -16.64 38.51
CA ARG A 929 -7.83 -16.30 39.35
C ARG A 929 -7.71 -14.79 39.51
N PRO A 930 -7.11 -14.31 40.62
CA PRO A 930 -6.69 -12.92 40.74
C PRO A 930 -5.74 -12.53 39.60
N SER A 931 -5.82 -11.28 39.14
CA SER A 931 -4.85 -10.74 38.18
C SER A 931 -3.53 -10.41 38.87
N ALA A 932 -2.40 -10.60 38.18
CA ALA A 932 -1.16 -9.95 38.60
C ALA A 932 -1.24 -8.44 38.39
N ARG A 933 -1.84 -8.00 37.29
CA ARG A 933 -1.84 -6.60 36.86
C ARG A 933 -3.04 -6.29 35.96
N VAL A 934 -3.60 -5.09 36.14
CA VAL A 934 -4.61 -4.50 35.24
C VAL A 934 -4.09 -3.15 34.78
N THR A 935 -3.99 -2.95 33.46
CA THR A 935 -3.38 -1.75 32.87
C THR A 935 -4.29 -1.16 31.80
N LEU A 936 -4.44 0.16 31.80
CA LEU A 936 -5.08 0.92 30.73
C LEU A 936 -4.06 1.20 29.63
N GLN A 937 -4.40 0.83 28.41
CA GLN A 937 -3.59 1.05 27.21
C GLN A 937 -4.35 1.98 26.25
N PRO A 938 -3.64 2.82 25.47
CA PRO A 938 -2.19 2.77 25.21
C PRO A 938 -1.29 3.47 26.24
N ASP A 939 -1.84 4.20 27.22
CA ASP A 939 -1.05 5.04 28.13
C ASP A 939 -0.17 4.26 29.13
N GLY A 940 -0.36 2.94 29.25
CA GLY A 940 0.41 2.08 30.15
C GLY A 940 0.12 2.29 31.63
N VAL A 941 -0.99 2.95 31.96
CA VAL A 941 -1.35 3.35 33.32
C VAL A 941 -1.94 2.16 34.10
N PRO A 942 -1.39 1.77 35.26
CA PRO A 942 -2.03 0.78 36.13
C PRO A 942 -3.41 1.27 36.58
N LEU A 943 -4.42 0.42 36.50
CA LEU A 943 -5.75 0.73 37.01
C LEU A 943 -5.93 0.13 38.41
N ALA A 944 -6.47 0.93 39.33
CA ALA A 944 -6.98 0.38 40.59
C ALA A 944 -8.17 -0.53 40.28
N TYR A 945 -8.19 -1.72 40.89
CA TYR A 945 -9.28 -2.67 40.71
C TYR A 945 -9.59 -3.40 42.01
N GLU A 946 -10.84 -3.81 42.17
CA GLU A 946 -11.26 -4.74 43.21
C GLU A 946 -11.35 -6.14 42.60
N TYR A 947 -10.77 -7.15 43.25
CA TYR A 947 -11.02 -8.54 42.92
C TYR A 947 -11.95 -9.15 43.96
N ARG A 948 -13.18 -9.47 43.56
CA ARG A 948 -14.21 -10.03 44.43
C ARG A 948 -15.13 -10.95 43.63
N ASP A 949 -15.53 -12.07 44.24
CA ASP A 949 -16.48 -13.04 43.67
C ASP A 949 -16.08 -13.53 42.26
N GLY A 950 -14.79 -13.78 42.04
CA GLY A 950 -14.27 -14.27 40.76
C GLY A 950 -14.25 -13.21 39.64
N ALA A 951 -14.27 -11.92 39.98
CA ALA A 951 -14.26 -10.85 38.99
C ALA A 951 -13.37 -9.67 39.40
N VAL A 952 -12.71 -9.09 38.40
CA VAL A 952 -12.03 -7.80 38.47
C VAL A 952 -13.03 -6.70 38.16
N LYS A 953 -13.19 -5.75 39.07
CA LYS A 953 -14.04 -4.57 38.89
C LYS A 953 -13.18 -3.33 38.77
N VAL A 954 -13.41 -2.55 37.71
CA VAL A 954 -12.66 -1.33 37.41
C VAL A 954 -13.59 -0.24 36.90
N THR A 955 -13.30 1.00 37.28
CA THR A 955 -14.00 2.18 36.77
C THR A 955 -13.07 2.92 35.82
N LEU A 956 -13.53 3.14 34.59
CA LEU A 956 -12.87 4.00 33.61
C LEU A 956 -13.55 5.38 33.63
N PRO A 957 -12.90 6.45 34.12
CA PRO A 957 -13.54 7.75 34.25
C PRO A 957 -14.00 8.36 32.92
N SER A 958 -13.24 8.12 31.86
CA SER A 958 -13.50 8.68 30.53
C SER A 958 -12.91 7.79 29.44
N LEU A 959 -13.65 7.64 28.34
CA LEU A 959 -13.25 6.96 27.12
C LEU A 959 -13.37 7.94 25.94
N PRO A 960 -12.25 8.51 25.46
CA PRO A 960 -12.28 9.44 24.32
C PRO A 960 -12.64 8.73 23.01
N ILE A 961 -11.79 7.80 22.55
CA ILE A 961 -11.99 7.04 21.31
C ILE A 961 -11.82 5.54 21.55
N HIS A 962 -10.61 5.11 21.94
CA HIS A 962 -10.30 3.69 22.10
C HIS A 962 -9.31 3.47 23.22
N SER A 963 -9.74 2.74 24.23
CA SER A 963 -8.89 2.26 25.32
C SER A 963 -8.95 0.75 25.40
N VAL A 964 -7.86 0.14 25.87
CA VAL A 964 -7.78 -1.30 26.08
C VAL A 964 -7.43 -1.56 27.53
N ILE A 965 -8.30 -2.29 28.24
CA ILE A 965 -7.99 -2.79 29.58
C ILE A 965 -7.30 -4.13 29.39
N VAL A 966 -6.00 -4.17 29.68
CA VAL A 966 -5.19 -5.39 29.62
C VAL A 966 -5.14 -6.02 31.00
N VAL A 967 -5.62 -7.25 31.09
CA VAL A 967 -5.64 -8.06 32.31
C VAL A 967 -4.61 -9.18 32.17
N GLU A 968 -3.61 -9.14 33.04
CA GLU A 968 -2.52 -10.12 33.06
C GLU A 968 -2.81 -11.22 34.09
N PRO A 969 -2.68 -12.51 33.72
CA PRO A 969 -2.90 -13.60 34.66
C PRO A 969 -1.91 -13.53 35.83
N GLY A 970 -2.39 -13.85 37.03
CA GLY A 970 -1.63 -14.00 38.26
C GLY A 970 -0.70 -15.19 38.29
#